data_AF-A0A372UIM0-F1
#
_entry.id   AF-A0A372UIM0-F1
#
_cell.length_a   1.000
_cell.length_b   1.000
_cell.length_c   1.000
_cell.angle_alpha   90.00
_cell.angle_beta   90.00
_cell.angle_gamma   90.00
#
_symmetry.space_group_name_H-M   'P 1'
#
loop_
_entity.id
_entity.type
_entity.pdbx_description
1 polymer ?
#
loop_
_entity_poly.entity_id
_entity_poly.type
_entity_poly.pdbx_seq_one_letter_code
_entity_poly.pdbx_strand_id
1 'polypeptide(L)'
;MTSKNLSINYQKLERTQRLWAFWLLLYLAAMSVLSFTFEMFSLSDYHAVTSDLIGVPDVRSFCFTVFSAVFCGIHGFLYLHSRKKADFFLSLPLSRKQLFFASYWNGILFYLIPFAAYKLISFVIADVSGQILNRNTALFHLSCSLLLSFLGFLLLYHTVILGMLLCGKLAVSLLAILLLFFYGTYAVIFPVELYCRMFFQTFYRSELLLTFKDNASPFCLYQSLVRTATDGSWQLSSHLAQMVLLLSLCVCSLVLDVYLFQKRSAESIESTLAFPTYAKYIRPLLAVPAALYCGFFLQKSAPDPASYVWLFVGIAFGAVTAHSLFQISFLGNVRSFLQNKRALLFSLSLSAAIACIFIFDLFSYDSFLPSRKNVASMAVSIDGVDTNDTYAAPPEAALQEMHLQGDSLNTAYTWCQSLSASERIAETSYTSAVILYRTTSGQNIYRRYPITNPDVLLAFDPVYTSDKYKKGMFPLLSGIGHTAKRNLIWSDGISHYVLDLNTEEKEELLSIYSGEMISLSLSTLQTEFPCGSLTLAYPRTDTGDGGLIYPSFHRTINYLKAHQIPVQNTIENYMLVSAERFRILENGYRASEALYESEEDLTKLASQLVVRDFAVNPLLYPVNPSCEILLKTKDPSSGSILEADCALRK
;
A
#
# COMPACT_ATOMS: atom_id res chain seq x y z
N MET A 1 47.05 -33.71 -11.50
CA MET A 1 45.74 -33.13 -11.85
C MET A 1 45.79 -31.62 -11.63
N THR A 2 45.44 -30.80 -12.62
CA THR A 2 45.43 -29.33 -12.49
C THR A 2 44.30 -28.87 -11.56
N SER A 3 44.48 -27.76 -10.83
CA SER A 3 43.49 -27.27 -9.85
C SER A 3 42.11 -26.98 -10.48
N LYS A 4 42.08 -26.62 -11.76
CA LYS A 4 40.86 -26.39 -12.56
C LYS A 4 40.03 -27.67 -12.78
N ASN A 5 40.68 -28.81 -12.97
CA ASN A 5 39.97 -30.10 -13.13
C ASN A 5 39.39 -30.57 -11.80
N LEU A 6 40.07 -30.25 -10.69
CA LEU A 6 39.61 -30.58 -9.33
C LEU A 6 38.36 -29.78 -8.94
N SER A 7 38.32 -28.48 -9.25
CA SER A 7 37.14 -27.64 -8.95
C SER A 7 35.89 -28.07 -9.75
N ILE A 8 36.07 -28.45 -11.03
CA ILE A 8 34.97 -28.94 -11.88
C ILE A 8 34.43 -30.28 -11.36
N ASN A 9 35.32 -31.20 -10.98
CA ASN A 9 34.92 -32.49 -10.42
C ASN A 9 34.19 -32.33 -9.09
N TYR A 10 34.66 -31.43 -8.23
CA TYR A 10 33.97 -31.10 -6.98
C TYR A 10 32.57 -30.51 -7.23
N GLN A 11 32.45 -29.56 -8.16
CA GLN A 11 31.16 -28.98 -8.50
C GLN A 11 30.15 -30.04 -8.98
N LYS A 12 30.61 -31.00 -9.81
CA LYS A 12 29.79 -32.14 -10.24
C LYS A 12 29.39 -33.04 -9.06
N LEU A 13 30.32 -33.34 -8.15
CA LEU A 13 30.07 -34.17 -6.97
C LEU A 13 29.06 -33.53 -6.02
N GLU A 14 29.23 -32.24 -5.72
CA GLU A 14 28.31 -31.46 -4.90
C GLU A 14 26.91 -31.43 -5.53
N ARG A 15 26.82 -31.24 -6.85
CA ARG A 15 25.58 -31.29 -7.60
C ARG A 15 24.90 -32.66 -7.47
N THR A 16 25.64 -33.76 -7.57
CA THR A 16 25.10 -35.12 -7.40
C THR A 16 24.61 -35.40 -5.98
N GLN A 17 25.28 -34.88 -4.96
CA GLN A 17 24.85 -35.05 -3.56
C GLN A 17 23.59 -34.24 -3.23
N ARG A 18 23.35 -33.15 -3.96
CA ARG A 18 22.21 -32.25 -3.77
C ARG A 18 21.14 -32.39 -4.83
N LEU A 19 21.13 -33.50 -5.59
CA LEU A 19 20.21 -33.71 -6.70
C LEU A 19 18.74 -33.68 -6.26
N TRP A 20 18.44 -34.08 -5.02
CA TRP A 20 17.09 -34.02 -4.46
C TRP A 20 16.55 -32.59 -4.35
N ALA A 21 17.42 -31.60 -4.07
CA ALA A 21 17.05 -30.19 -3.98
C ALA A 21 16.64 -29.65 -5.37
N PHE A 22 17.32 -30.11 -6.42
CA PHE A 22 16.94 -29.83 -7.80
C PHE A 22 15.57 -30.44 -8.15
N TRP A 23 15.33 -31.70 -7.77
CA TRP A 23 14.03 -32.35 -7.98
C TRP A 23 12.88 -31.64 -7.26
N LEU A 24 13.11 -31.14 -6.04
CA LEU A 24 12.12 -30.34 -5.31
C LEU A 24 11.74 -29.07 -6.07
N LEU A 25 12.73 -28.32 -6.60
CA LEU A 25 12.46 -27.11 -7.37
C LEU A 25 11.82 -27.41 -8.73
N LEU A 26 12.14 -28.56 -9.34
CA LEU A 26 11.48 -29.04 -10.56
C LEU A 26 10.02 -29.44 -10.30
N TYR A 27 9.73 -30.07 -9.15
CA TYR A 27 8.36 -30.34 -8.72
C TYR A 27 7.60 -29.03 -8.48
N LEU A 28 8.20 -28.05 -7.80
CA LEU A 28 7.59 -26.74 -7.59
C LEU A 28 7.33 -26.03 -8.93
N ALA A 29 8.22 -26.18 -9.91
CA ALA A 29 8.05 -25.63 -11.25
C ALA A 29 6.86 -26.30 -11.97
N ALA A 30 6.74 -27.62 -11.88
CA ALA A 30 5.59 -28.35 -12.43
C ALA A 30 4.26 -27.92 -11.78
N MET A 31 4.23 -27.75 -10.45
CA MET A 31 3.05 -27.22 -9.74
C MET A 31 2.73 -25.78 -10.15
N SER A 32 3.76 -24.96 -10.42
CA SER A 32 3.59 -23.59 -10.90
C SER A 32 2.99 -23.55 -12.31
N VAL A 33 3.42 -24.44 -13.21
CA VAL A 33 2.80 -24.62 -14.53
C VAL A 33 1.34 -25.03 -14.38
N LEU A 34 1.05 -26.04 -13.55
CA LEU A 34 -0.32 -26.53 -13.35
C LEU A 34 -1.24 -25.42 -12.80
N SER A 35 -0.78 -24.71 -11.78
CA SER A 35 -1.51 -23.59 -11.19
C SER A 35 -1.75 -22.47 -12.21
N PHE A 36 -0.75 -22.14 -13.03
CA PHE A 36 -0.90 -21.21 -14.15
C PHE A 36 -1.97 -21.66 -15.14
N THR A 37 -1.99 -22.95 -15.51
CA THR A 37 -2.97 -23.45 -16.47
C THR A 37 -4.41 -23.31 -15.98
N PHE A 38 -4.68 -23.65 -14.72
CA PHE A 38 -6.01 -23.49 -14.14
C PHE A 38 -6.49 -22.04 -14.14
N GLU A 39 -5.61 -21.11 -13.77
CA GLU A 39 -5.94 -19.69 -13.69
C GLU A 39 -6.17 -19.08 -15.08
N MET A 40 -5.32 -19.43 -16.04
CA MET A 40 -5.44 -18.98 -17.43
C MET A 40 -6.75 -19.46 -18.09
N PHE A 41 -7.24 -20.67 -17.78
CA PHE A 41 -8.56 -21.12 -18.26
C PHE A 41 -9.74 -20.44 -17.58
N SER A 42 -9.54 -19.85 -16.39
CA SER A 42 -10.59 -19.11 -15.67
C SER A 42 -10.73 -17.65 -16.11
N LEU A 43 -9.74 -17.12 -16.83
CA LEU A 43 -9.70 -15.74 -17.29
C LEU A 43 -10.19 -15.63 -18.75
N SER A 44 -11.02 -14.62 -19.01
CA SER A 44 -11.50 -14.27 -20.36
C SER A 44 -10.70 -13.13 -21.01
N ASP A 45 -9.79 -12.49 -20.27
CA ASP A 45 -9.00 -11.35 -20.71
C ASP A 45 -7.59 -11.77 -21.17
N TYR A 46 -7.37 -11.71 -22.48
CA TYR A 46 -6.10 -11.99 -23.14
C TYR A 46 -4.95 -11.07 -22.68
N HIS A 47 -5.24 -9.81 -22.33
CA HIS A 47 -4.22 -8.88 -21.85
C HIS A 47 -3.78 -9.24 -20.43
N ALA A 48 -4.70 -9.67 -19.57
CA ALA A 48 -4.38 -10.17 -18.24
C ALA A 48 -3.48 -11.42 -18.29
N VAL A 49 -3.73 -12.36 -19.21
CA VAL A 49 -2.88 -13.55 -19.37
C VAL A 49 -1.43 -13.18 -19.71
N THR A 50 -1.23 -12.23 -20.63
CA THR A 50 0.12 -11.84 -21.08
C THR A 50 0.88 -10.98 -20.07
N SER A 51 0.19 -10.05 -19.40
CA SER A 51 0.81 -9.11 -18.46
C SER A 51 0.89 -9.68 -17.04
N ASP A 52 -0.21 -10.17 -16.49
CA ASP A 52 -0.34 -10.53 -15.07
C ASP A 52 0.14 -11.95 -14.77
N LEU A 53 -0.08 -12.90 -15.69
CA LEU A 53 0.30 -14.30 -15.45
C LEU A 53 1.70 -14.63 -16.00
N ILE A 54 2.03 -14.17 -17.20
CA ILE A 54 3.34 -14.44 -17.83
C ILE A 54 4.38 -13.39 -17.47
N GLY A 55 3.97 -12.13 -17.33
CA GLY A 55 4.84 -10.98 -17.15
C GLY A 55 5.46 -10.83 -15.75
N VAL A 56 5.88 -9.60 -15.46
CA VAL A 56 6.53 -9.20 -14.20
C VAL A 56 5.62 -9.22 -12.96
N PRO A 57 4.33 -8.79 -13.01
CA PRO A 57 3.42 -8.80 -11.85
C PRO A 57 3.13 -10.19 -11.25
N ASP A 58 3.61 -11.26 -11.87
CA ASP A 58 3.24 -12.64 -11.52
C ASP A 58 3.69 -13.02 -10.09
N VAL A 59 2.72 -13.04 -9.18
CA VAL A 59 2.86 -13.42 -7.77
C VAL A 59 3.45 -14.82 -7.62
N ARG A 60 3.15 -15.74 -8.54
CA ARG A 60 3.67 -17.12 -8.50
C ARG A 60 5.17 -17.13 -8.72
N SER A 61 5.63 -16.36 -9.69
CA SER A 61 7.06 -16.18 -9.97
C SER A 61 7.79 -15.49 -8.83
N PHE A 62 7.15 -14.51 -8.19
CA PHE A 62 7.67 -13.90 -6.98
C PHE A 62 7.88 -14.94 -5.86
N CYS A 63 6.84 -15.69 -5.50
CA CYS A 63 6.91 -16.73 -4.46
C CYS A 63 7.94 -17.82 -4.78
N PHE A 64 7.98 -18.31 -6.03
CA PHE A 64 8.96 -19.29 -6.48
C PHE A 64 10.39 -18.77 -6.29
N THR A 65 10.62 -17.52 -6.69
CA THR A 65 11.94 -16.86 -6.63
C THR A 65 12.41 -16.67 -5.20
N VAL A 66 11.55 -16.13 -4.31
CA VAL A 66 11.87 -15.94 -2.89
C VAL A 66 12.19 -17.27 -2.23
N PHE A 67 11.34 -18.28 -2.41
CA PHE A 67 11.56 -19.61 -1.83
C PHE A 67 12.88 -20.21 -2.31
N SER A 68 13.13 -20.18 -3.63
CA SER A 68 14.33 -20.75 -4.22
C SER A 68 15.60 -20.04 -3.74
N ALA A 69 15.59 -18.71 -3.62
CA ALA A 69 16.73 -17.94 -3.13
C ALA A 69 17.10 -18.33 -1.68
N VAL A 70 16.10 -18.40 -0.79
CA VAL A 70 16.28 -18.83 0.60
C VAL A 70 16.77 -20.27 0.67
N PHE A 71 16.11 -21.17 -0.06
CA PHE A 71 16.40 -22.59 -0.04
C PHE A 71 17.81 -22.89 -0.59
N CYS A 72 18.16 -22.36 -1.76
CA CYS A 72 19.48 -22.53 -2.36
C CYS A 72 20.58 -21.90 -1.51
N GLY A 73 20.34 -20.72 -0.90
CA GLY A 73 21.31 -20.02 -0.06
C GLY A 73 21.64 -20.82 1.20
N ILE A 74 20.62 -21.24 1.95
CA ILE A 74 20.79 -22.04 3.15
C ILE A 74 21.43 -23.37 2.81
N HIS A 75 20.89 -24.11 1.84
CA HIS A 75 21.37 -25.45 1.53
C HIS A 75 22.80 -25.45 0.96
N GLY A 76 23.14 -24.40 0.19
CA GLY A 76 24.47 -24.14 -0.36
C GLY A 76 25.57 -24.08 0.71
N PHE A 77 25.29 -23.36 1.80
CA PHE A 77 26.28 -23.01 2.82
C PHE A 77 26.04 -23.65 4.19
N LEU A 78 25.07 -24.58 4.29
CA LEU A 78 24.70 -25.27 5.53
C LEU A 78 25.89 -25.97 6.23
N TYR A 79 26.89 -26.39 5.46
CA TYR A 79 28.08 -27.05 5.99
C TYR A 79 28.91 -26.16 6.92
N LEU A 80 28.80 -24.83 6.82
CA LEU A 80 29.48 -23.87 7.70
C LEU A 80 28.97 -23.91 9.15
N HIS A 81 27.81 -24.51 9.39
CA HIS A 81 27.21 -24.64 10.72
C HIS A 81 27.43 -26.02 11.35
N SER A 82 28.24 -26.88 10.74
CA SER A 82 28.58 -28.20 11.28
C SER A 82 30.08 -28.41 11.23
N ARG A 83 30.69 -28.57 12.40
CA ARG A 83 32.14 -28.76 12.55
C ARG A 83 32.67 -29.89 11.67
N LYS A 84 32.04 -31.07 11.74
CA LYS A 84 32.39 -32.23 10.92
C LYS A 84 32.37 -31.94 9.41
N LYS A 85 31.35 -31.23 8.93
CA LYS A 85 31.22 -30.90 7.49
C LYS A 85 32.23 -29.83 7.10
N ALA A 86 32.35 -28.76 7.88
CA ALA A 86 33.28 -27.68 7.61
C ALA A 86 34.74 -28.16 7.59
N ASP A 87 35.16 -29.00 8.53
CA ASP A 87 36.51 -29.58 8.56
C ASP A 87 36.78 -30.41 7.30
N PHE A 88 35.81 -31.25 6.90
CA PHE A 88 35.90 -32.01 5.66
C PHE A 88 36.04 -31.09 4.44
N PHE A 89 35.13 -30.12 4.25
CA PHE A 89 35.14 -29.24 3.08
C PHE A 89 36.36 -28.31 3.02
N LEU A 90 36.83 -27.80 4.17
CA LEU A 90 37.99 -26.90 4.25
C LEU A 90 39.33 -27.64 4.19
N SER A 91 39.35 -28.95 4.43
CA SER A 91 40.53 -29.82 4.25
C SER A 91 40.79 -30.23 2.79
N LEU A 92 39.80 -30.03 1.90
CA LEU A 92 39.97 -30.33 0.48
C LEU A 92 41.09 -29.45 -0.12
N PRO A 93 41.87 -29.95 -1.10
CA PRO A 93 42.93 -29.18 -1.76
C PRO A 93 42.34 -28.18 -2.77
N LEU A 94 41.39 -27.37 -2.32
CA LEU A 94 40.68 -26.33 -3.07
C LEU A 94 40.84 -24.99 -2.34
N SER A 95 41.01 -23.92 -3.10
CA SER A 95 41.01 -22.58 -2.52
C SER A 95 39.63 -22.21 -2.00
N ARG A 96 39.56 -21.33 -0.98
CA ARG A 96 38.29 -20.81 -0.46
C ARG A 96 37.41 -20.18 -1.55
N LYS A 97 38.02 -19.48 -2.51
CA LYS A 97 37.30 -18.92 -3.66
C LYS A 97 36.65 -20.02 -4.50
N GLN A 98 37.38 -21.11 -4.79
CA GLN A 98 36.83 -22.23 -5.56
C GLN A 98 35.69 -22.93 -4.83
N LEU A 99 35.79 -23.12 -3.51
CA LEU A 99 34.72 -23.70 -2.71
C LEU A 99 33.45 -22.83 -2.74
N PHE A 100 33.60 -21.51 -2.53
CA PHE A 100 32.49 -20.58 -2.61
C PHE A 100 31.79 -20.64 -3.98
N PHE A 101 32.55 -20.51 -5.07
CA PHE A 101 31.97 -20.47 -6.40
C PHE A 101 31.37 -21.81 -6.83
N ALA A 102 31.87 -22.94 -6.36
CA ALA A 102 31.26 -24.25 -6.62
C ALA A 102 29.83 -24.33 -6.05
N SER A 103 29.66 -23.96 -4.77
CA SER A 103 28.34 -23.93 -4.13
C SER A 103 27.43 -22.84 -4.73
N TYR A 104 28.01 -21.68 -5.03
CA TYR A 104 27.32 -20.52 -5.61
C TYR A 104 26.68 -20.84 -6.98
N TRP A 105 27.48 -21.36 -7.93
CA TRP A 105 27.00 -21.69 -9.26
C TRP A 105 25.97 -22.81 -9.25
N ASN A 106 26.13 -23.79 -8.36
CA ASN A 106 25.15 -24.86 -8.18
C ASN A 106 23.79 -24.29 -7.71
N GLY A 107 23.78 -23.33 -6.77
CA GLY A 107 22.56 -22.65 -6.35
C GLY A 107 21.85 -21.89 -7.48
N ILE A 108 22.63 -21.18 -8.31
CA ILE A 108 22.10 -20.50 -9.51
C ILE A 108 21.47 -21.50 -10.49
N LEU A 109 22.17 -22.59 -10.82
CA LEU A 109 21.67 -23.59 -11.76
C LEU A 109 20.40 -24.28 -11.25
N PHE A 110 20.33 -24.54 -9.95
CA PHE A 110 19.15 -25.16 -9.32
C PHE A 110 17.90 -24.29 -9.41
N TYR A 111 18.04 -22.98 -9.42
CA TYR A 111 16.92 -22.07 -9.63
C TYR A 111 16.64 -21.82 -11.12
N LEU A 112 17.67 -21.46 -11.89
CA LEU A 112 17.50 -20.94 -13.24
C LEU A 112 16.87 -21.97 -14.18
N ILE A 113 17.26 -23.25 -14.07
CA ILE A 113 16.76 -24.30 -14.96
C ILE A 113 15.26 -24.57 -14.70
N PRO A 114 14.79 -24.90 -13.47
CA PRO A 114 13.38 -25.12 -13.23
C PRO A 114 12.51 -23.87 -13.46
N PHE A 115 12.99 -22.69 -13.07
CA PHE A 115 12.24 -21.45 -13.22
C PHE A 115 12.04 -21.06 -14.70
N ALA A 116 13.11 -21.12 -15.50
CA ALA A 116 13.01 -20.86 -16.93
C ALA A 116 12.14 -21.90 -17.63
N ALA A 117 12.25 -23.18 -17.26
CA ALA A 117 11.38 -24.23 -17.79
C ALA A 117 9.90 -23.94 -17.48
N TYR A 118 9.58 -23.60 -16.22
CA TYR A 118 8.22 -23.21 -15.83
C TYR A 118 7.69 -22.06 -16.70
N LYS A 119 8.42 -20.94 -16.78
CA LYS A 119 7.98 -19.76 -17.55
C LYS A 119 7.85 -20.04 -19.05
N LEU A 120 8.78 -20.78 -19.64
CA LEU A 120 8.73 -21.15 -21.06
C LEU A 120 7.56 -22.10 -21.37
N ILE A 121 7.32 -23.10 -20.51
CA ILE A 121 6.18 -24.01 -20.68
C ILE A 121 4.86 -23.25 -20.53
N SER A 122 4.72 -22.39 -19.51
CA SER A 122 3.54 -21.54 -19.35
C SER A 122 3.28 -20.66 -20.57
N PHE A 123 4.32 -20.05 -21.14
CA PHE A 123 4.20 -19.29 -22.38
C PHE A 123 3.70 -20.15 -23.55
N VAL A 124 4.29 -21.34 -23.75
CA VAL A 124 3.87 -22.25 -24.84
C VAL A 124 2.42 -22.67 -24.67
N ILE A 125 1.97 -22.98 -23.45
CA ILE A 125 0.59 -23.37 -23.20
C ILE A 125 -0.37 -22.22 -23.54
N ALA A 126 -0.04 -20.99 -23.15
CA ALA A 126 -0.87 -19.82 -23.48
C ALA A 126 -0.88 -19.48 -24.98
N ASP A 127 0.25 -19.68 -25.68
CA ASP A 127 0.33 -19.50 -27.14
C ASP A 127 -0.54 -20.53 -27.86
N VAL A 128 -0.43 -21.81 -27.47
CA VAL A 128 -1.20 -22.92 -28.08
C VAL A 128 -2.69 -22.84 -27.74
N SER A 129 -3.07 -22.33 -26.56
CA SER A 129 -4.48 -22.14 -26.19
C SER A 129 -5.13 -20.93 -26.88
N GLY A 130 -4.37 -20.16 -27.66
CA GLY A 130 -4.85 -18.96 -28.35
C GLY A 130 -5.05 -17.76 -27.42
N GLN A 131 -4.59 -17.82 -26.17
CA GLN A 131 -4.75 -16.77 -25.15
C GLN A 131 -3.73 -15.63 -25.28
N ILE A 132 -2.87 -15.67 -26.31
CA ILE A 132 -1.90 -14.61 -26.62
C ILE A 132 -2.34 -13.87 -27.89
N LEU A 133 -2.73 -12.61 -27.72
CA LEU A 133 -3.15 -11.76 -28.85
C LEU A 133 -1.96 -11.31 -29.73
N ASN A 134 -0.83 -10.97 -29.09
CA ASN A 134 0.39 -10.54 -29.76
C ASN A 134 1.60 -11.25 -29.16
N ARG A 135 2.24 -12.10 -29.97
CA ARG A 135 3.37 -12.92 -29.53
C ARG A 135 4.60 -12.10 -29.16
N ASN A 136 4.85 -10.97 -29.83
CA ASN A 136 6.03 -10.14 -29.57
C ASN A 136 5.95 -9.44 -28.21
N THR A 137 4.76 -8.94 -27.85
CA THR A 137 4.56 -8.30 -26.54
C THR A 137 4.65 -9.33 -25.43
N ALA A 138 4.03 -10.51 -25.60
CA ALA A 138 4.13 -11.60 -24.63
C ALA A 138 5.59 -12.07 -24.41
N LEU A 139 6.39 -12.19 -25.48
CA LEU A 139 7.82 -12.52 -25.39
C LEU A 139 8.63 -11.43 -24.67
N PHE A 140 8.29 -10.16 -24.88
CA PHE A 140 8.93 -9.05 -24.16
C PHE A 140 8.63 -9.10 -22.65
N HIS A 141 7.37 -9.28 -22.27
CA HIS A 141 6.96 -9.43 -20.87
C HIS A 141 7.58 -10.66 -20.21
N LEU A 142 7.63 -11.79 -20.91
CA LEU A 142 8.32 -13.00 -20.47
C LEU A 142 9.82 -12.73 -20.22
N SER A 143 10.48 -12.04 -21.15
CA SER A 143 11.91 -11.71 -21.03
C SER A 143 12.19 -10.79 -19.85
N CYS A 144 11.34 -9.78 -19.65
CA CYS A 144 11.43 -8.88 -18.49
C CYS A 144 11.20 -9.63 -17.17
N SER A 145 10.21 -10.53 -17.14
CA SER A 145 9.92 -11.38 -15.98
C SER A 145 11.12 -12.27 -15.63
N LEU A 146 11.69 -12.97 -16.62
CA LEU A 146 12.88 -13.80 -16.42
C LEU A 146 14.08 -13.01 -15.91
N LEU A 147 14.36 -11.84 -16.50
CA LEU A 147 15.47 -11.00 -16.10
C LEU A 147 15.29 -10.45 -14.68
N LEU A 148 14.13 -9.89 -14.37
CA LEU A 148 13.86 -9.30 -13.06
C LEU A 148 13.84 -10.36 -11.96
N SER A 149 13.19 -11.51 -12.18
CA SER A 149 13.20 -12.61 -11.22
C SER A 149 14.59 -13.19 -11.02
N PHE A 150 15.43 -13.25 -12.06
CA PHE A 150 16.82 -13.66 -11.91
C PHE A 150 17.64 -12.66 -11.07
N LEU A 151 17.50 -11.36 -11.31
CA LEU A 151 18.17 -10.34 -10.48
C LEU A 151 17.64 -10.33 -9.03
N GLY A 152 16.33 -10.47 -8.85
CA GLY A 152 15.69 -10.63 -7.54
C GLY A 152 16.20 -11.86 -6.81
N PHE A 153 16.29 -13.01 -7.50
CA PHE A 153 16.90 -14.23 -6.99
C PHE A 153 18.32 -13.95 -6.51
N LEU A 154 19.18 -13.32 -7.33
CA LEU A 154 20.57 -13.04 -6.95
C LEU A 154 20.66 -12.17 -5.70
N LEU A 155 19.89 -11.08 -5.62
CA LEU A 155 19.92 -10.20 -4.45
C LEU A 155 19.51 -10.93 -3.17
N LEU A 156 18.40 -11.68 -3.22
CA LEU A 156 17.92 -12.45 -2.07
C LEU A 156 18.86 -13.59 -1.72
N TYR A 157 19.40 -14.28 -2.72
CA TYR A 157 20.35 -15.38 -2.58
C TYR A 157 21.63 -14.90 -1.90
N HIS A 158 22.22 -13.78 -2.34
CA HIS A 158 23.38 -13.17 -1.70
C HIS A 158 23.06 -12.73 -0.27
N THR A 159 21.89 -12.15 -0.03
CA THR A 159 21.47 -11.78 1.33
C THR A 159 21.39 -12.99 2.27
N VAL A 160 20.91 -14.13 1.76
CA VAL A 160 20.88 -15.39 2.51
C VAL A 160 22.29 -15.92 2.76
N ILE A 161 23.15 -15.90 1.75
CA ILE A 161 24.57 -16.28 1.88
C ILE A 161 25.21 -15.41 2.97
N LEU A 162 25.07 -14.09 2.91
CA LEU A 162 25.57 -13.16 3.91
C LEU A 162 25.15 -13.56 5.33
N GLY A 163 23.86 -13.86 5.54
CA GLY A 163 23.37 -14.33 6.83
C GLY A 163 24.05 -15.64 7.29
N MET A 164 24.20 -16.61 6.38
CA MET A 164 24.93 -17.87 6.63
C MET A 164 26.42 -17.62 6.95
N LEU A 165 27.02 -16.56 6.38
CA LEU A 165 28.41 -16.19 6.62
C LEU A 165 28.63 -15.50 7.97
N LEU A 166 27.68 -14.69 8.42
CA LEU A 166 27.82 -13.86 9.62
C LEU A 166 27.73 -14.66 10.93
N CYS A 167 27.07 -15.81 10.92
CA CYS A 167 26.78 -16.58 12.14
C CYS A 167 27.44 -17.96 12.14
N GLY A 168 27.82 -18.46 13.33
CA GLY A 168 28.35 -19.82 13.51
C GLY A 168 27.26 -20.87 13.73
N LYS A 169 26.15 -20.53 14.41
CA LYS A 169 24.99 -21.41 14.63
C LYS A 169 23.88 -21.18 13.60
N LEU A 170 23.26 -22.26 13.12
CA LEU A 170 22.19 -22.20 12.12
C LEU A 170 20.97 -21.39 12.60
N ALA A 171 20.49 -21.61 13.83
CA ALA A 171 19.33 -20.89 14.37
C ALA A 171 19.54 -19.36 14.39
N VAL A 172 20.75 -18.92 14.74
CA VAL A 172 21.10 -17.48 14.76
C VAL A 172 21.25 -16.94 13.34
N SER A 173 21.79 -17.74 12.42
CA SER A 173 21.84 -17.41 10.99
C SER A 173 20.45 -17.17 10.40
N LEU A 174 19.48 -18.03 10.70
CA LEU A 174 18.10 -17.87 10.21
C LEU A 174 17.46 -16.56 10.68
N LEU A 175 17.68 -16.19 11.95
CA LEU A 175 17.23 -14.89 12.47
C LEU A 175 17.97 -13.72 11.80
N ALA A 176 19.27 -13.86 11.55
CA ALA A 176 20.05 -12.84 10.84
C ALA A 176 19.60 -12.66 9.39
N ILE A 177 19.24 -13.74 8.69
CA ILE A 177 18.68 -13.69 7.32
C ILE A 177 17.35 -12.92 7.33
N LEU A 178 16.45 -13.26 8.25
CA LEU A 178 15.16 -12.57 8.39
C LEU A 178 15.39 -11.07 8.64
N LEU A 179 16.28 -10.74 9.57
CA LEU A 179 16.64 -9.36 9.87
C LEU A 179 17.19 -8.66 8.62
N LEU A 180 18.17 -9.24 7.91
CA LEU A 180 18.79 -8.63 6.72
C LEU A 180 17.78 -8.39 5.59
N PHE A 181 16.79 -9.26 5.40
CA PHE A 181 15.75 -9.04 4.40
C PHE A 181 14.92 -7.79 4.66
N PHE A 182 14.68 -7.44 5.93
CA PHE A 182 13.69 -6.45 6.33
C PHE A 182 14.26 -5.26 7.10
N TYR A 183 15.57 -5.24 7.37
CA TYR A 183 16.21 -4.27 8.26
C TYR A 183 16.05 -2.83 7.79
N GLY A 184 16.39 -2.50 6.53
CA GLY A 184 16.30 -1.13 6.04
C GLY A 184 14.89 -0.56 6.15
N THR A 185 13.91 -1.27 5.59
CA THR A 185 12.52 -0.82 5.56
C THR A 185 11.89 -0.79 6.95
N TYR A 186 11.95 -1.90 7.69
CA TYR A 186 11.20 -2.04 8.94
C TYR A 186 12.00 -1.63 10.17
N ALA A 187 13.32 -1.81 10.22
CA ALA A 187 14.08 -1.36 11.39
C ALA A 187 14.50 0.12 11.29
N VAL A 188 14.67 0.68 10.09
CA VAL A 188 15.17 2.07 9.94
C VAL A 188 14.07 3.02 9.49
N ILE A 189 13.42 2.77 8.36
CA ILE A 189 12.49 3.73 7.76
C ILE A 189 11.14 3.77 8.48
N PHE A 190 10.60 2.61 8.88
CA PHE A 190 9.28 2.57 9.52
C PHE A 190 9.21 3.32 10.86
N PRO A 191 10.19 3.22 11.79
CA PRO A 191 10.21 4.08 12.99
C PRO A 191 10.21 5.57 12.66
N VAL A 192 10.94 6.00 11.62
CA VAL A 192 10.92 7.39 11.17
C VAL A 192 9.51 7.80 10.73
N GLU A 193 8.83 6.95 9.95
CA GLU A 193 7.43 7.20 9.54
C GLU A 193 6.49 7.32 10.76
N LEU A 194 6.64 6.43 11.74
CA LEU A 194 5.85 6.44 12.97
C LEU A 194 6.06 7.72 13.77
N TYR A 195 7.30 8.19 13.90
CA TYR A 195 7.61 9.44 14.61
C TYR A 195 7.09 10.66 13.86
N CYS A 196 7.21 10.71 12.53
CA CYS A 196 6.57 11.75 11.72
C CYS A 196 5.06 11.81 11.99
N ARG A 197 4.36 10.67 11.92
CA ARG A 197 2.90 10.60 12.18
C ARG A 197 2.50 10.93 13.61
N MET A 198 3.41 10.79 14.57
CA MET A 198 3.13 11.02 15.98
C MET A 198 3.38 12.46 16.41
N PHE A 199 4.44 13.09 15.89
CA PHE A 199 4.89 14.40 16.35
C PHE A 199 4.59 15.53 15.37
N PHE A 200 4.57 15.27 14.06
CA PHE A 200 4.27 16.31 13.08
C PHE A 200 2.77 16.37 12.84
N GLN A 201 2.18 17.51 13.16
CA GLN A 201 0.74 17.73 13.04
C GLN A 201 0.31 17.85 11.58
N THR A 202 1.20 18.36 10.73
CA THR A 202 0.91 18.60 9.30
C THR A 202 1.32 17.45 8.39
N PHE A 203 1.79 16.33 8.96
CA PHE A 203 2.27 15.19 8.20
C PHE A 203 1.12 14.33 7.65
N TYR A 204 1.10 14.17 6.32
CA TYR A 204 0.22 13.22 5.65
C TYR A 204 1.02 12.07 5.03
N ARG A 205 1.91 12.43 4.09
CA ARG A 205 2.65 11.50 3.23
C ARG A 205 3.97 12.13 2.80
N SER A 206 4.98 11.30 2.56
CA SER A 206 6.25 11.73 1.97
C SER A 206 6.67 10.73 0.90
N GLU A 207 6.81 11.20 -0.34
CA GLU A 207 7.26 10.36 -1.47
C GLU A 207 8.69 9.87 -1.28
N LEU A 208 9.56 10.68 -0.67
CA LEU A 208 10.92 10.28 -0.32
C LEU A 208 10.90 9.14 0.70
N LEU A 209 10.03 9.22 1.71
CA LEU A 209 9.92 8.17 2.72
C LEU A 209 9.35 6.88 2.10
N LEU A 210 8.34 6.98 1.24
CA LEU A 210 7.82 5.83 0.49
C LEU A 210 8.90 5.19 -0.40
N THR A 211 9.66 6.01 -1.12
CA THR A 211 10.77 5.55 -1.96
C THR A 211 11.82 4.81 -1.14
N PHE A 212 12.21 5.32 0.04
CA PHE A 212 13.13 4.60 0.91
C PHE A 212 12.49 3.34 1.51
N LYS A 213 11.21 3.39 1.89
CA LYS A 213 10.49 2.23 2.42
C LYS A 213 10.47 1.08 1.42
N ASP A 214 10.28 1.38 0.15
CA ASP A 214 10.24 0.39 -0.92
C ASP A 214 11.62 -0.15 -1.29
N ASN A 215 12.69 0.66 -1.17
CA ASN A 215 14.00 0.31 -1.72
C ASN A 215 15.08 -0.01 -0.67
N ALA A 216 14.87 0.26 0.62
CA ALA A 216 15.91 0.14 1.66
C ALA A 216 16.26 -1.30 2.04
N SER A 217 15.38 -2.26 1.75
CA SER A 217 15.53 -3.65 2.13
C SER A 217 15.59 -4.56 0.90
N PRO A 218 16.43 -5.62 0.87
CA PRO A 218 16.54 -6.52 -0.26
C PRO A 218 15.21 -7.15 -0.70
N PHE A 219 14.40 -7.56 0.28
CA PHE A 219 13.08 -8.12 0.01
C PHE A 219 12.12 -7.06 -0.53
N CYS A 220 12.05 -5.91 0.15
CA CYS A 220 11.14 -4.82 -0.24
C CYS A 220 11.46 -4.26 -1.62
N LEU A 221 12.74 -4.15 -2.00
CA LEU A 221 13.16 -3.68 -3.32
C LEU A 221 12.65 -4.61 -4.43
N TYR A 222 12.84 -5.92 -4.25
CA TYR A 222 12.31 -6.90 -5.20
C TYR A 222 10.77 -6.91 -5.22
N GLN A 223 10.13 -6.84 -4.05
CA GLN A 223 8.68 -6.78 -3.93
C GLN A 223 8.09 -5.54 -4.61
N SER A 224 8.70 -4.36 -4.42
CA SER A 224 8.27 -3.10 -5.04
C SER A 224 8.29 -3.21 -6.57
N LEU A 225 9.38 -3.72 -7.14
CA LEU A 225 9.54 -3.91 -8.59
C LEU A 225 8.52 -4.88 -9.21
N VAL A 226 8.01 -5.84 -8.41
CA VAL A 226 6.95 -6.77 -8.82
C VAL A 226 5.56 -6.18 -8.58
N ARG A 227 5.32 -5.47 -7.47
CA ARG A 227 3.99 -4.96 -7.09
C ARG A 227 3.56 -3.71 -7.84
N THR A 228 4.47 -2.82 -8.23
CA THR A 228 4.12 -1.64 -9.06
C THR A 228 3.50 -2.01 -10.41
N ALA A 229 3.53 -3.30 -10.76
CA ALA A 229 2.92 -3.89 -11.93
C ALA A 229 1.42 -4.23 -11.78
N THR A 230 0.87 -4.19 -10.56
CA THR A 230 -0.56 -4.49 -10.31
C THR A 230 -1.45 -3.24 -10.31
N ASP A 231 -0.84 -2.06 -10.17
CA ASP A 231 -1.56 -0.76 -10.09
C ASP A 231 -1.69 -0.08 -11.49
N GLY A 232 -1.40 -0.82 -12.56
CA GLY A 232 -1.35 -0.39 -13.97
C GLY A 232 -0.41 -1.27 -14.79
N SER A 233 -0.32 -1.07 -16.12
CA SER A 233 0.60 -1.89 -16.94
C SER A 233 2.05 -1.67 -16.52
N TRP A 234 2.79 -2.73 -16.17
CA TRP A 234 4.21 -2.62 -15.87
C TRP A 234 5.00 -2.08 -17.06
N GLN A 235 5.74 -0.98 -16.85
CA GLN A 235 6.58 -0.36 -17.88
C GLN A 235 8.04 -0.40 -17.49
N LEU A 236 8.89 -0.92 -18.37
CA LEU A 236 10.33 -1.01 -18.12
C LEU A 236 10.97 0.38 -17.86
N SER A 237 10.52 1.42 -18.56
CA SER A 237 11.07 2.78 -18.48
C SER A 237 10.92 3.42 -17.09
N SER A 238 9.81 3.18 -16.40
CA SER A 238 9.56 3.75 -15.06
C SER A 238 10.42 3.09 -13.97
N HIS A 239 10.92 1.87 -14.22
CA HIS A 239 11.66 1.09 -13.23
C HIS A 239 13.17 1.00 -13.47
N LEU A 240 13.72 1.69 -14.47
CA LEU A 240 15.14 1.62 -14.81
C LEU A 240 16.07 1.97 -13.63
N ALA A 241 15.74 3.00 -12.86
CA ALA A 241 16.57 3.40 -11.71
C ALA A 241 16.61 2.32 -10.62
N GLN A 242 15.47 1.71 -10.31
CA GLN A 242 15.37 0.60 -9.36
C GLN A 242 16.08 -0.67 -9.88
N MET A 243 16.02 -0.93 -11.19
CA MET A 243 16.77 -2.04 -11.81
C MET A 243 18.29 -1.83 -11.72
N VAL A 244 18.78 -0.61 -11.95
CA VAL A 244 20.20 -0.27 -11.78
C VAL A 244 20.61 -0.42 -10.32
N LEU A 245 19.78 0.04 -9.38
CA LEU A 245 20.00 -0.17 -7.95
C LEU A 245 20.06 -1.66 -7.61
N LEU A 246 19.10 -2.46 -8.06
CA LEU A 246 19.05 -3.91 -7.86
C LEU A 246 20.34 -4.59 -8.39
N LEU A 247 20.75 -4.27 -9.61
CA LEU A 247 21.98 -4.80 -10.20
C LEU A 247 23.22 -4.39 -9.40
N SER A 248 23.30 -3.12 -8.98
CA SER A 248 24.42 -2.63 -8.17
C SER A 248 24.51 -3.36 -6.82
N LEU A 249 23.37 -3.60 -6.16
CA LEU A 249 23.31 -4.35 -4.91
C LEU A 249 23.66 -5.82 -5.10
N CYS A 250 23.27 -6.46 -6.21
CA CYS A 250 23.71 -7.80 -6.56
C CYS A 250 25.24 -7.90 -6.66
N VAL A 251 25.89 -6.95 -7.33
CA VAL A 251 27.36 -6.93 -7.47
C VAL A 251 28.04 -6.65 -6.12
N CYS A 252 27.59 -5.63 -5.39
CA CYS A 252 28.16 -5.26 -4.09
C CYS A 252 28.03 -6.38 -3.05
N SER A 253 26.86 -7.02 -2.96
CA SER A 253 26.61 -8.14 -2.04
C SER A 253 27.47 -9.36 -2.38
N LEU A 254 27.62 -9.71 -3.67
CA LEU A 254 28.49 -10.81 -4.09
C LEU A 254 29.95 -10.56 -3.71
N VAL A 255 30.46 -9.35 -3.95
CA VAL A 255 31.83 -8.97 -3.58
C VAL A 255 32.03 -9.08 -2.07
N LEU A 256 31.05 -8.61 -1.29
CA LEU A 256 31.05 -8.71 0.16
C LEU A 256 31.06 -10.16 0.64
N ASP A 257 30.20 -11.02 0.10
CA ASP A 257 30.12 -12.44 0.45
C ASP A 257 31.42 -13.18 0.16
N VAL A 258 31.98 -12.96 -1.03
CA VAL A 258 33.26 -13.55 -1.45
C VAL A 258 34.40 -13.08 -0.53
N TYR A 259 34.39 -11.81 -0.11
CA TYR A 259 35.37 -11.27 0.83
C TYR A 259 35.23 -11.88 2.22
N LEU A 260 34.01 -11.91 2.77
CA LEU A 260 33.74 -12.46 4.10
C LEU A 260 34.02 -13.95 4.16
N PHE A 261 33.64 -14.73 3.14
CA PHE A 261 33.92 -16.17 3.08
C PHE A 261 35.44 -16.46 3.12
N GLN A 262 36.24 -15.64 2.44
CA GLN A 262 37.71 -15.76 2.47
C GLN A 262 38.29 -15.44 3.85
N LYS A 263 37.74 -14.45 4.54
CA LYS A 263 38.22 -14.00 5.86
C LYS A 263 37.69 -14.81 7.04
N ARG A 264 36.60 -15.56 6.87
CA ARG A 264 35.96 -16.32 7.94
C ARG A 264 36.92 -17.36 8.54
N SER A 265 37.22 -17.27 9.84
CA SER A 265 38.05 -18.28 10.50
C SER A 265 37.31 -19.63 10.55
N ALA A 266 38.03 -20.74 10.41
CA ALA A 266 37.44 -22.07 10.57
C ALA A 266 36.98 -22.30 12.02
N GLU A 267 37.60 -21.62 12.98
CA GLU A 267 37.28 -21.67 14.41
C GLU A 267 36.00 -20.92 14.79
N SER A 268 35.41 -20.15 13.87
CA SER A 268 34.16 -19.42 14.11
C SER A 268 32.91 -20.30 14.18
N ILE A 269 33.04 -21.62 14.00
CA ILE A 269 31.94 -22.57 14.07
C ILE A 269 31.42 -22.62 15.51
N GLU A 270 30.10 -22.64 15.69
CA GLU A 270 29.39 -22.51 17.00
C GLU A 270 29.41 -21.12 17.66
N SER A 271 30.15 -20.14 17.12
CA SER A 271 30.03 -18.75 17.58
C SER A 271 28.68 -18.14 17.22
N THR A 272 28.20 -17.18 18.02
CA THR A 272 27.00 -16.40 17.67
C THR A 272 27.25 -15.53 16.45
N LEU A 273 28.42 -14.90 16.38
CA LEU A 273 28.87 -14.08 15.27
C LEU A 273 30.28 -14.52 14.86
N ALA A 274 30.44 -14.84 13.58
CA ALA A 274 31.71 -15.31 13.03
C ALA A 274 32.81 -14.23 12.99
N PHE A 275 32.43 -12.96 13.12
CA PHE A 275 33.34 -11.81 13.07
C PHE A 275 33.17 -10.89 14.29
N PRO A 276 33.73 -11.23 15.46
CA PRO A 276 33.50 -10.51 16.72
C PRO A 276 33.90 -9.04 16.68
N THR A 277 34.90 -8.67 15.88
CA THR A 277 35.35 -7.27 15.70
C THR A 277 34.23 -6.33 15.23
N TYR A 278 33.28 -6.81 14.42
CA TYR A 278 32.19 -6.00 13.90
C TYR A 278 30.97 -5.94 14.83
N ALA A 279 30.95 -6.73 15.89
CA ALA A 279 29.85 -6.70 16.87
C ALA A 279 29.66 -5.29 17.47
N LYS A 280 30.74 -4.50 17.59
CA LYS A 280 30.65 -3.10 18.08
C LYS A 280 29.81 -2.18 17.19
N TYR A 281 29.74 -2.44 15.89
CA TYR A 281 28.96 -1.66 14.93
C TYR A 281 27.54 -2.21 14.75
N ILE A 282 27.38 -3.53 14.77
CA ILE A 282 26.07 -4.18 14.63
C ILE A 282 25.15 -3.87 15.82
N ARG A 283 25.71 -3.76 17.03
CA ARG A 283 24.92 -3.47 18.24
C ARG A 283 24.10 -2.19 18.17
N PRO A 284 24.69 -0.99 17.96
CA PRO A 284 23.89 0.23 17.90
C PRO A 284 22.90 0.22 16.73
N LEU A 285 23.25 -0.39 15.59
CA LEU A 285 22.35 -0.56 14.45
C LEU A 285 21.06 -1.31 14.82
N LEU A 286 21.10 -2.25 15.76
CA LEU A 286 19.91 -3.00 16.18
C LEU A 286 19.25 -2.41 17.43
N ALA A 287 20.04 -1.90 18.38
CA ALA A 287 19.53 -1.36 19.63
C ALA A 287 18.77 -0.03 19.43
N VAL A 288 19.23 0.84 18.52
CA VAL A 288 18.60 2.15 18.29
C VAL A 288 17.18 2.03 17.75
N PRO A 289 16.91 1.25 16.67
CA PRO A 289 15.55 0.95 16.23
C PRO A 289 14.66 0.37 17.32
N ALA A 290 15.14 -0.62 18.06
CA ALA A 290 14.37 -1.27 19.13
C ALA A 290 13.97 -0.26 20.22
N ALA A 291 14.89 0.62 20.61
CA ALA A 291 14.61 1.70 21.55
C ALA A 291 13.57 2.70 21.02
N LEU A 292 13.65 3.08 19.74
CA LEU A 292 12.67 3.97 19.12
C LEU A 292 11.27 3.35 19.07
N TYR A 293 11.17 2.06 18.74
CA TYR A 293 9.91 1.31 18.78
C TYR A 293 9.31 1.26 20.18
N CYS A 294 10.10 0.88 21.19
CA CYS A 294 9.62 0.86 22.57
C CYS A 294 9.17 2.25 23.04
N GLY A 295 9.93 3.31 22.69
CA GLY A 295 9.54 4.69 22.94
C GLY A 295 8.20 5.05 22.30
N PHE A 296 8.02 4.72 21.02
CA PHE A 296 6.78 4.99 20.30
C PHE A 296 5.58 4.30 20.93
N PHE A 297 5.67 2.98 21.18
CA PHE A 297 4.55 2.22 21.74
C PHE A 297 4.19 2.68 23.16
N LEU A 298 5.18 3.00 24.00
CA LEU A 298 4.90 3.51 25.35
C LEU A 298 4.33 4.92 25.32
N GLN A 299 4.75 5.79 24.40
CA GLN A 299 4.14 7.11 24.24
C GLN A 299 2.70 7.01 23.73
N LYS A 300 2.40 6.08 22.80
CA LYS A 300 1.03 5.85 22.33
C LYS A 300 0.09 5.32 23.41
N SER A 301 0.64 4.61 24.40
CA SER A 301 -0.10 4.13 25.57
C SER A 301 -0.03 5.07 26.77
N ALA A 302 0.53 6.28 26.63
CA ALA A 302 0.68 7.22 27.72
C ALA A 302 -0.71 7.73 28.19
N PRO A 303 -0.95 7.84 29.51
CA PRO A 303 -2.20 8.41 30.03
C PRO A 303 -2.43 9.86 29.62
N ASP A 304 -1.34 10.62 29.46
CA ASP A 304 -1.34 12.00 28.99
C ASP A 304 -0.45 12.10 27.74
N PRO A 305 -1.02 12.43 26.56
CA PRO A 305 -0.26 12.53 25.31
C PRO A 305 0.69 13.73 25.27
N ALA A 306 0.46 14.77 26.09
CA ALA A 306 1.33 15.96 26.13
C ALA A 306 2.67 15.71 26.84
N SER A 307 2.71 14.71 27.74
CA SER A 307 3.93 14.36 28.47
C SER A 307 4.81 13.37 27.69
N TYR A 308 6.08 13.73 27.47
CA TYR A 308 7.07 12.86 26.82
C TYR A 308 7.80 11.91 27.77
N VAL A 309 7.38 11.82 29.04
CA VAL A 309 8.05 10.95 30.03
C VAL A 309 8.00 9.49 29.57
N TRP A 310 6.85 9.02 29.09
CA TRP A 310 6.67 7.65 28.64
C TRP A 310 7.49 7.30 27.39
N LEU A 311 7.67 8.26 26.48
CA LEU A 311 8.60 8.14 25.35
C LEU A 311 10.03 7.84 25.83
N PHE A 312 10.58 8.67 26.72
CA PHE A 312 11.96 8.50 27.18
C PHE A 312 12.14 7.27 28.09
N VAL A 313 11.13 6.94 28.90
CA VAL A 313 11.09 5.67 29.65
C VAL A 313 11.11 4.48 28.69
N GLY A 314 10.35 4.55 27.59
CA GLY A 314 10.34 3.50 26.58
C GLY A 314 11.62 3.39 25.78
N ILE A 315 12.24 4.52 25.43
CA ILE A 315 13.58 4.55 24.81
C ILE A 315 14.60 3.92 25.75
N ALA A 316 14.59 4.28 27.04
CA ALA A 316 15.50 3.72 28.03
C ALA A 316 15.29 2.20 28.18
N PHE A 317 14.05 1.76 28.32
CA PHE A 317 13.69 0.35 28.44
C PHE A 317 14.11 -0.45 27.19
N GLY A 318 13.78 0.05 26.00
CA GLY A 318 14.13 -0.61 24.73
C GLY A 318 15.64 -0.65 24.49
N ALA A 319 16.36 0.43 24.79
CA ALA A 319 17.81 0.46 24.66
C ALA A 319 18.50 -0.52 25.63
N VAL A 320 18.07 -0.57 26.89
CA VAL A 320 18.60 -1.51 27.89
C VAL A 320 18.30 -2.95 27.49
N THR A 321 17.04 -3.27 27.19
CA THR A 321 16.64 -4.64 26.83
C THR A 321 17.32 -5.13 25.56
N ALA A 322 17.34 -4.33 24.49
CA ALA A 322 18.02 -4.70 23.25
C ALA A 322 19.53 -4.86 23.46
N HIS A 323 20.19 -3.89 24.10
CA HIS A 323 21.63 -3.98 24.41
C HIS A 323 21.95 -5.25 25.21
N SER A 324 21.16 -5.53 26.24
CA SER A 324 21.35 -6.68 27.10
C SER A 324 21.12 -8.01 26.38
N LEU A 325 20.06 -8.12 25.56
CA LEU A 325 19.81 -9.30 24.73
C LEU A 325 20.98 -9.56 23.78
N PHE A 326 21.45 -8.53 23.07
CA PHE A 326 22.62 -8.65 22.20
C PHE A 326 23.87 -9.04 22.98
N GLN A 327 24.10 -8.44 24.15
CA GLN A 327 25.25 -8.75 24.98
C GLN A 327 25.25 -10.22 25.45
N ILE A 328 24.09 -10.75 25.85
CA ILE A 328 23.92 -12.16 26.20
C ILE A 328 24.17 -13.05 24.98
N SER A 329 23.57 -12.72 23.83
CA SER A 329 23.77 -13.48 22.60
C SER A 329 25.24 -13.49 22.17
N PHE A 330 25.96 -12.37 22.26
CA PHE A 330 27.36 -12.26 21.83
C PHE A 330 28.36 -12.89 22.80
N LEU A 331 28.18 -12.73 24.12
CA LEU A 331 29.13 -13.24 25.13
C LEU A 331 28.77 -14.62 25.68
N GLY A 332 27.56 -15.12 25.41
CA GLY A 332 27.11 -16.44 25.88
C GLY A 332 26.96 -16.55 27.41
N ASN A 333 26.96 -15.43 28.14
CA ASN A 333 26.94 -15.41 29.59
C ASN A 333 25.96 -14.35 30.14
N VAL A 334 24.95 -14.81 30.88
CA VAL A 334 23.89 -13.98 31.49
C VAL A 334 24.46 -12.98 32.50
N ARG A 335 25.59 -13.29 33.14
CA ARG A 335 26.25 -12.39 34.12
C ARG A 335 26.84 -11.12 33.50
N SER A 336 26.83 -11.00 32.17
CA SER A 336 27.37 -9.85 31.43
C SER A 336 26.30 -8.85 30.99
N PHE A 337 25.09 -8.90 31.56
CA PHE A 337 23.87 -8.18 31.14
C PHE A 337 24.03 -6.67 30.85
N LEU A 338 24.87 -5.96 31.63
CA LEU A 338 25.14 -4.51 31.46
C LEU A 338 26.63 -4.22 31.21
N GLN A 339 27.40 -5.21 30.78
CA GLN A 339 28.78 -4.97 30.38
C GLN A 339 28.81 -4.09 29.12
N ASN A 340 29.88 -3.31 28.98
CA ASN A 340 30.05 -2.31 27.92
C ASN A 340 29.07 -1.12 28.00
N LYS A 341 29.05 -0.45 29.16
CA LYS A 341 28.22 0.75 29.45
C LYS A 341 28.34 1.87 28.43
N ARG A 342 29.50 2.00 27.77
CA ARG A 342 29.73 3.01 26.71
C ARG A 342 28.84 2.78 25.49
N ALA A 343 28.68 1.53 25.06
CA ALA A 343 27.82 1.18 23.93
C ALA A 343 26.33 1.35 24.25
N LEU A 344 25.93 1.03 25.49
CA LEU A 344 24.58 1.29 25.98
C LEU A 344 24.29 2.81 26.01
N LEU A 345 25.18 3.59 26.64
CA LEU A 345 25.04 5.04 26.72
C LEU A 345 24.96 5.67 25.32
N PHE A 346 25.80 5.20 24.39
CA PHE A 346 25.77 5.66 22.99
C PHE A 346 24.42 5.37 22.33
N SER A 347 23.91 4.14 22.42
CA SER A 347 22.64 3.76 21.81
C SER A 347 21.47 4.53 22.42
N LEU A 348 21.46 4.68 23.74
CA LEU A 348 20.47 5.48 24.47
C LEU A 348 20.49 6.95 24.04
N SER A 349 21.68 7.56 24.01
CA SER A 349 21.84 8.98 23.66
C SER A 349 21.47 9.24 22.21
N LEU A 350 21.83 8.32 21.30
CA LEU A 350 21.49 8.44 19.89
C LEU A 350 19.97 8.31 19.66
N SER A 351 19.31 7.32 20.27
CA SER A 351 17.84 7.18 20.19
C SER A 351 17.11 8.38 20.79
N ALA A 352 17.57 8.90 21.93
CA ALA A 352 17.00 10.10 22.53
C ALA A 352 17.20 11.33 21.65
N ALA A 353 18.39 11.52 21.06
CA ALA A 353 18.66 12.61 20.13
C ALA A 353 17.77 12.53 18.88
N ILE A 354 17.58 11.33 18.31
CA ILE A 354 16.67 11.12 17.18
C ILE A 354 15.24 11.49 17.58
N ALA A 355 14.75 11.05 18.74
CA ALA A 355 13.42 11.43 19.22
C ALA A 355 13.27 12.96 19.38
N CYS A 356 14.27 13.63 19.96
CA CYS A 356 14.27 15.08 20.12
C CYS A 356 14.17 15.84 18.78
N ILE A 357 14.74 15.32 17.69
CA ILE A 357 14.60 15.93 16.35
C ILE A 357 13.12 16.10 15.97
N PHE A 358 12.29 15.09 16.27
CA PHE A 358 10.86 15.11 15.97
C PHE A 358 10.06 15.90 17.00
N ILE A 359 10.35 15.74 18.31
CA ILE A 359 9.62 16.43 19.39
C ILE A 359 9.71 17.94 19.24
N PHE A 360 10.91 18.46 18.97
CA PHE A 360 11.17 19.89 18.90
C PHE A 360 11.02 20.45 17.49
N ASP A 361 10.59 19.63 16.53
CA ASP A 361 10.51 19.98 15.11
C ASP A 361 11.75 20.78 14.62
N LEU A 362 12.95 20.20 14.80
CA LEU A 362 14.23 20.90 14.54
C LEU A 362 14.37 21.42 13.10
N PHE A 363 13.63 20.81 12.17
CA PHE A 363 13.62 21.19 10.76
C PHE A 363 12.41 22.04 10.39
N SER A 364 11.58 22.41 11.37
CA SER A 364 10.42 23.28 11.22
C SER A 364 9.43 22.76 10.17
N TYR A 365 9.23 21.44 10.15
CA TYR A 365 8.36 20.72 9.23
C TYR A 365 6.91 21.21 9.28
N ASP A 366 6.38 21.47 10.49
CA ASP A 366 4.99 21.90 10.67
C ASP A 366 4.75 23.34 10.24
N SER A 367 5.75 24.20 10.43
CA SER A 367 5.71 25.58 9.93
C SER A 367 5.98 25.71 8.42
N PHE A 368 6.45 24.64 7.78
CA PHE A 368 6.83 24.70 6.38
C PHE A 368 5.61 24.75 5.46
N LEU A 369 5.47 25.89 4.78
CA LEU A 369 4.54 26.13 3.68
C LEU A 369 5.33 26.49 2.42
N PRO A 370 5.16 25.77 1.28
CA PRO A 370 5.86 26.12 0.05
C PRO A 370 5.43 27.51 -0.44
N SER A 371 6.39 28.33 -0.87
CA SER A 371 6.09 29.68 -1.35
C SER A 371 5.16 29.67 -2.56
N ARG A 372 4.21 30.60 -2.63
CA ARG A 372 3.22 30.66 -3.72
C ARG A 372 3.83 30.60 -5.12
N LYS A 373 4.98 31.26 -5.33
CA LYS A 373 5.70 31.31 -6.62
C LYS A 373 6.25 29.95 -7.06
N ASN A 374 6.53 29.06 -6.11
CA ASN A 374 7.08 27.74 -6.39
C ASN A 374 6.00 26.68 -6.60
N VAL A 375 4.71 27.03 -6.45
CA VAL A 375 3.57 26.11 -6.63
C VAL A 375 2.99 26.29 -8.03
N ALA A 376 3.14 25.25 -8.87
CA ALA A 376 2.58 25.21 -10.22
C ALA A 376 1.09 24.87 -10.21
N SER A 377 0.69 23.89 -9.39
CA SER A 377 -0.72 23.55 -9.15
C SER A 377 -0.90 22.95 -7.77
N MET A 378 -2.15 22.88 -7.29
CA MET A 378 -2.47 22.15 -6.06
C MET A 378 -3.72 21.30 -6.19
N ALA A 379 -3.88 20.36 -5.27
CA ALA A 379 -5.12 19.63 -5.04
C ALA A 379 -5.48 19.71 -3.56
N VAL A 380 -6.78 19.71 -3.26
CA VAL A 380 -7.32 19.78 -1.89
C VAL A 380 -8.40 18.70 -1.75
N SER A 381 -8.32 17.92 -0.68
CA SER A 381 -9.34 16.97 -0.27
C SER A 381 -9.64 17.21 1.21
N ILE A 382 -10.91 17.27 1.59
CA ILE A 382 -11.32 17.55 2.97
C ILE A 382 -11.98 16.30 3.51
N ASP A 383 -11.49 15.81 4.65
CA ASP A 383 -12.06 14.63 5.28
C ASP A 383 -13.51 14.93 5.69
N GLY A 384 -14.46 14.06 5.34
CA GLY A 384 -15.86 14.18 5.73
C GLY A 384 -16.75 15.08 4.84
N VAL A 385 -16.20 15.64 3.75
CA VAL A 385 -16.94 16.41 2.73
C VAL A 385 -16.95 15.62 1.42
N ASP A 386 -18.13 15.39 0.86
CA ASP A 386 -18.34 14.55 -0.33
C ASP A 386 -17.74 13.14 -0.17
N THR A 387 -17.70 12.62 1.06
CA THR A 387 -17.12 11.31 1.41
C THR A 387 -18.23 10.29 1.65
N ASN A 388 -18.58 9.53 0.62
CA ASN A 388 -19.23 8.23 0.79
C ASN A 388 -18.53 7.19 -0.09
N ASP A 389 -18.34 5.98 0.43
CA ASP A 389 -17.59 4.89 -0.21
C ASP A 389 -18.14 4.54 -1.61
N THR A 390 -19.42 4.84 -1.87
CA THR A 390 -20.12 4.54 -3.12
C THR A 390 -19.79 5.52 -4.27
N TYR A 391 -19.51 6.80 -3.96
CA TYR A 391 -19.40 7.86 -4.99
C TYR A 391 -18.16 8.75 -4.85
N ALA A 392 -17.43 8.69 -3.73
CA ALA A 392 -16.21 9.46 -3.52
C ALA A 392 -15.04 8.77 -4.22
N ALA A 393 -14.28 9.54 -5.00
CA ALA A 393 -12.95 9.09 -5.39
C ALA A 393 -12.11 8.91 -4.11
N PRO A 394 -11.32 7.83 -3.98
CA PRO A 394 -10.36 7.72 -2.89
C PRO A 394 -9.55 9.02 -2.80
N PRO A 395 -9.28 9.56 -1.60
CA PRO A 395 -8.60 10.85 -1.45
C PRO A 395 -7.33 10.96 -2.30
N GLU A 396 -6.61 9.86 -2.50
CA GLU A 396 -5.42 9.80 -3.34
C GLU A 396 -5.70 10.00 -4.85
N ALA A 397 -6.78 9.44 -5.38
CA ALA A 397 -7.18 9.60 -6.78
C ALA A 397 -7.62 11.05 -7.05
N ALA A 398 -8.46 11.60 -6.17
CA ALA A 398 -8.89 13.00 -6.25
C ALA A 398 -7.68 13.96 -6.18
N LEU A 399 -6.71 13.69 -5.30
CA LEU A 399 -5.50 14.51 -5.21
C LEU A 399 -4.65 14.42 -6.48
N GLN A 400 -4.56 13.26 -7.13
CA GLN A 400 -3.75 13.05 -8.34
C GLN A 400 -4.36 13.70 -9.59
N GLU A 401 -5.67 13.66 -9.75
CA GLU A 401 -6.36 14.21 -10.92
C GLU A 401 -6.65 15.71 -10.80
N MET A 402 -6.79 16.23 -9.58
CA MET A 402 -7.10 17.65 -9.37
C MET A 402 -5.87 18.55 -9.60
N HIS A 403 -6.04 19.54 -10.50
CA HIS A 403 -5.05 20.56 -10.82
C HIS A 403 -5.63 21.98 -10.69
N LEU A 404 -5.70 22.51 -9.48
CA LEU A 404 -6.03 23.92 -9.24
C LEU A 404 -4.91 24.82 -9.79
N GLN A 405 -5.27 25.76 -10.65
CA GLN A 405 -4.35 26.66 -11.38
C GLN A 405 -5.01 28.02 -11.63
N GLY A 406 -4.21 29.08 -11.80
CA GLY A 406 -4.74 30.43 -12.02
C GLY A 406 -5.42 30.98 -10.76
N ASP A 407 -6.64 31.52 -10.90
CA ASP A 407 -7.35 32.14 -9.79
C ASP A 407 -7.74 31.15 -8.69
N SER A 408 -8.23 29.95 -9.05
CA SER A 408 -8.58 28.92 -8.06
C SER A 408 -7.38 28.48 -7.23
N LEU A 409 -6.17 28.51 -7.81
CA LEU A 409 -4.93 28.24 -7.09
C LEU A 409 -4.59 29.35 -6.09
N ASN A 410 -4.81 30.62 -6.44
CA ASN A 410 -4.56 31.74 -5.52
C ASN A 410 -5.54 31.72 -4.34
N THR A 411 -6.82 31.46 -4.60
CA THR A 411 -7.87 31.34 -3.58
C THR A 411 -7.58 30.16 -2.65
N ALA A 412 -7.32 28.98 -3.21
CA ALA A 412 -7.01 27.79 -2.42
C ALA A 412 -5.71 27.94 -1.62
N TYR A 413 -4.68 28.58 -2.18
CA TYR A 413 -3.44 28.86 -1.46
C TYR A 413 -3.67 29.80 -0.28
N THR A 414 -4.46 30.86 -0.46
CA THR A 414 -4.78 31.83 0.60
C THR A 414 -5.55 31.14 1.74
N TRP A 415 -6.51 30.29 1.39
CA TRP A 415 -7.23 29.48 2.38
C TRP A 415 -6.28 28.53 3.13
N CYS A 416 -5.41 27.78 2.43
CA CYS A 416 -4.41 26.93 3.08
C CYS A 416 -3.43 27.71 3.97
N GLN A 417 -3.04 28.91 3.54
CA GLN A 417 -2.17 29.79 4.31
C GLN A 417 -2.83 30.17 5.65
N SER A 418 -4.15 30.44 5.64
CA SER A 418 -4.90 30.73 6.86
C SER A 418 -4.93 29.55 7.84
N LEU A 419 -4.97 28.31 7.33
CA LEU A 419 -4.88 27.10 8.16
C LEU A 419 -3.49 26.96 8.80
N SER A 420 -2.44 27.17 8.01
CA SER A 420 -1.05 27.05 8.46
C SER A 420 -0.62 28.12 9.47
N ALA A 421 -1.28 29.27 9.47
CA ALA A 421 -0.94 30.41 10.33
C ALA A 421 -1.57 30.34 11.73
N SER A 422 -2.37 29.32 12.04
CA SER A 422 -3.00 29.19 13.36
C SER A 422 -1.95 28.80 14.42
N GLU A 423 -1.50 29.78 15.21
CA GLU A 423 -0.46 29.62 16.26
C GLU A 423 -0.85 28.64 17.39
N ARG A 424 -2.14 28.36 17.54
CA ARG A 424 -2.68 27.38 18.48
C ARG A 424 -3.54 26.38 17.74
N ILE A 425 -2.93 25.26 17.42
CA ILE A 425 -3.66 24.09 16.93
C ILE A 425 -4.41 23.54 18.14
N ALA A 426 -5.74 23.66 18.12
CA ALA A 426 -6.62 23.25 19.21
C ALA A 426 -6.47 21.76 19.50
N GLU A 427 -6.62 21.35 20.77
CA GLU A 427 -6.63 19.94 21.19
C GLU A 427 -7.69 19.10 20.44
N THR A 428 -8.70 19.76 19.86
CA THR A 428 -9.74 19.16 19.02
C THR A 428 -9.87 19.90 17.68
N SER A 429 -9.49 19.26 16.59
CA SER A 429 -9.81 19.73 15.22
C SER A 429 -11.23 19.32 14.84
N TYR A 430 -11.98 20.21 14.18
CA TYR A 430 -13.30 19.90 13.61
C TYR A 430 -13.21 18.88 12.48
N THR A 431 -12.24 19.06 11.57
CA THR A 431 -11.85 18.09 10.54
C THR A 431 -10.42 18.39 10.07
N SER A 432 -9.96 17.80 8.97
CA SER A 432 -8.69 18.15 8.33
C SER A 432 -8.79 18.18 6.81
N ALA A 433 -7.94 19.01 6.20
CA ALA A 433 -7.74 19.06 4.77
C ALA A 433 -6.40 18.44 4.40
N VAL A 434 -6.39 17.52 3.45
CA VAL A 434 -5.20 17.00 2.80
C VAL A 434 -4.93 17.79 1.53
N ILE A 435 -3.70 18.27 1.38
CA ILE A 435 -3.28 19.10 0.27
C ILE A 435 -2.07 18.48 -0.41
N LEU A 436 -2.10 18.48 -1.74
CA LEU A 436 -0.95 18.19 -2.58
C LEU A 436 -0.52 19.47 -3.29
N TYR A 437 0.67 19.96 -2.97
CA TYR A 437 1.35 21.01 -3.73
C TYR A 437 2.25 20.38 -4.79
N ARG A 438 2.02 20.72 -6.06
CA ARG A 438 2.92 20.37 -7.16
C ARG A 438 3.81 21.56 -7.46
N THR A 439 5.11 21.39 -7.26
CA THR A 439 6.08 22.48 -7.41
C THR A 439 6.45 22.71 -8.88
N THR A 440 6.92 23.91 -9.21
CA THR A 440 7.46 24.21 -10.55
C THR A 440 8.68 23.37 -10.91
N SER A 441 9.40 22.82 -9.93
CA SER A 441 10.48 21.86 -10.11
C SER A 441 10.01 20.41 -10.34
N GLY A 442 8.72 20.12 -10.28
CA GLY A 442 8.16 18.78 -10.47
C GLY A 442 8.12 17.89 -9.23
N GLN A 443 8.39 18.42 -8.04
CA GLN A 443 8.23 17.70 -6.78
C GLN A 443 6.82 17.84 -6.21
N ASN A 444 6.32 16.77 -5.58
CA ASN A 444 5.05 16.74 -4.88
C ASN A 444 5.27 16.86 -3.37
N ILE A 445 4.53 17.78 -2.74
CA ILE A 445 4.58 18.00 -1.29
C ILE A 445 3.18 17.79 -0.73
N TYR A 446 3.05 16.80 0.16
CA TYR A 446 1.78 16.51 0.83
C TYR A 446 1.75 17.12 2.23
N ARG A 447 0.61 17.69 2.59
CA ARG A 447 0.34 18.29 3.90
C ARG A 447 -1.07 17.91 4.35
N ARG A 448 -1.28 17.82 5.66
CA ARG A 448 -2.61 17.74 6.27
C ARG A 448 -2.77 18.92 7.21
N TYR A 449 -3.66 19.85 6.93
CA TYR A 449 -3.92 20.95 7.86
C TYR A 449 -5.18 20.67 8.68
N PRO A 450 -5.15 20.86 10.01
CA PRO A 450 -6.34 20.79 10.83
C PRO A 450 -7.25 21.98 10.51
N ILE A 451 -8.56 21.72 10.44
CA ILE A 451 -9.61 22.72 10.36
C ILE A 451 -10.24 22.82 11.74
N THR A 452 -10.20 24.00 12.35
CA THR A 452 -10.57 24.19 13.76
C THR A 452 -12.07 24.36 13.99
N ASN A 453 -12.80 24.92 13.02
CA ASN A 453 -14.24 25.18 13.15
C ASN A 453 -14.96 25.16 11.78
N PRO A 454 -16.31 25.13 11.76
CA PRO A 454 -17.09 25.13 10.53
C PRO A 454 -16.92 26.41 9.68
N ASP A 455 -16.71 27.57 10.28
CA ASP A 455 -16.58 28.84 9.53
C ASP A 455 -15.35 28.82 8.59
N VAL A 456 -14.24 28.26 9.07
CA VAL A 456 -13.03 28.05 8.27
C VAL A 456 -13.28 27.05 7.14
N LEU A 457 -14.10 26.02 7.36
CA LEU A 457 -14.52 25.11 6.30
C LEU A 457 -15.38 25.84 5.25
N LEU A 458 -16.36 26.64 5.68
CA LEU A 458 -17.23 27.39 4.76
C LEU A 458 -16.47 28.44 3.95
N ALA A 459 -15.37 28.99 4.48
CA ALA A 459 -14.48 29.86 3.71
C ALA A 459 -13.82 29.17 2.50
N PHE A 460 -13.89 27.84 2.39
CA PHE A 460 -13.45 27.07 1.22
C PHE A 460 -14.42 27.14 0.04
N ASP A 461 -15.65 27.64 0.23
CA ASP A 461 -16.70 27.63 -0.80
C ASP A 461 -16.29 28.23 -2.16
N PRO A 462 -15.49 29.31 -2.24
CA PRO A 462 -15.02 29.84 -3.53
C PRO A 462 -14.07 28.89 -4.28
N VAL A 463 -13.37 28.00 -3.57
CA VAL A 463 -12.57 26.93 -4.18
C VAL A 463 -13.47 25.77 -4.57
N TYR A 464 -14.40 25.40 -3.67
CA TYR A 464 -15.37 24.33 -3.88
C TYR A 464 -16.19 24.52 -5.16
N THR A 465 -16.69 25.73 -5.39
CA THR A 465 -17.48 26.11 -6.58
C THR A 465 -16.64 26.36 -7.83
N SER A 466 -15.32 26.16 -7.78
CA SER A 466 -14.47 26.31 -8.95
C SER A 466 -14.56 25.07 -9.86
N ASP A 467 -14.65 25.32 -11.17
CA ASP A 467 -14.69 24.27 -12.22
C ASP A 467 -13.55 23.24 -12.05
N LYS A 468 -12.34 23.71 -11.73
CA LYS A 468 -11.16 22.86 -11.54
C LYS A 468 -11.24 21.95 -10.32
N TYR A 469 -11.84 22.43 -9.23
CA TYR A 469 -12.05 21.61 -8.03
C TYR A 469 -13.07 20.52 -8.32
N LYS A 470 -14.24 20.90 -8.86
CA LYS A 470 -15.35 19.98 -9.14
C LYS A 470 -14.94 18.87 -10.11
N LYS A 471 -14.30 19.21 -11.23
CA LYS A 471 -13.80 18.20 -12.18
C LYS A 471 -12.76 17.25 -11.60
N GLY A 472 -11.93 17.74 -10.67
CA GLY A 472 -10.95 16.92 -9.98
C GLY A 472 -11.55 15.98 -8.92
N MET A 473 -12.70 16.36 -8.34
CA MET A 473 -13.38 15.57 -7.30
C MET A 473 -14.43 14.61 -7.85
N PHE A 474 -15.09 14.97 -8.96
CA PHE A 474 -16.23 14.23 -9.52
C PHE A 474 -15.90 13.70 -10.93
N PRO A 475 -15.43 12.44 -11.06
CA PRO A 475 -15.02 11.86 -12.34
C PRO A 475 -16.11 11.89 -13.42
N LEU A 476 -17.39 11.82 -13.05
CA LEU A 476 -18.52 11.91 -13.98
C LEU A 476 -18.48 13.19 -14.84
N LEU A 477 -17.94 14.29 -14.31
CA LEU A 477 -17.80 15.55 -15.05
C LEU A 477 -16.79 15.47 -16.19
N SER A 478 -15.87 14.51 -16.14
CA SER A 478 -14.91 14.22 -17.20
C SER A 478 -15.43 13.18 -18.21
N GLY A 479 -16.64 12.63 -17.99
CA GLY A 479 -17.26 11.63 -18.86
C GLY A 479 -17.88 12.20 -20.15
N ILE A 480 -18.03 13.52 -20.25
CA ILE A 480 -18.54 14.21 -21.45
C ILE A 480 -17.60 13.93 -22.63
N GLY A 481 -18.14 13.44 -23.74
CA GLY A 481 -17.42 12.98 -24.93
C GLY A 481 -17.05 11.50 -24.93
N HIS A 482 -17.33 10.77 -23.84
CA HIS A 482 -17.01 9.35 -23.68
C HIS A 482 -18.24 8.45 -23.46
N THR A 483 -19.44 8.93 -23.82
CA THR A 483 -20.72 8.26 -23.57
C THR A 483 -21.11 7.17 -24.58
N ALA A 484 -20.54 7.19 -25.80
CA ALA A 484 -21.00 6.39 -26.94
C ALA A 484 -21.01 4.86 -26.71
N LYS A 485 -20.18 4.35 -25.80
CA LYS A 485 -20.10 2.92 -25.45
C LYS A 485 -20.46 2.65 -23.99
N ARG A 486 -21.08 3.60 -23.30
CA ARG A 486 -21.37 3.49 -21.86
C ARG A 486 -22.86 3.55 -21.59
N ASN A 487 -23.26 2.85 -20.55
CA ASN A 487 -24.63 2.91 -20.05
C ASN A 487 -24.73 4.06 -19.06
N LEU A 488 -25.86 4.77 -19.07
CA LEU A 488 -26.15 5.77 -18.05
C LEU A 488 -27.21 5.17 -17.14
N ILE A 489 -26.89 5.06 -15.86
CA ILE A 489 -27.74 4.44 -14.84
C ILE A 489 -28.20 5.56 -13.91
N TRP A 490 -29.50 5.61 -13.64
CA TRP A 490 -30.08 6.46 -12.61
C TRP A 490 -30.48 5.62 -11.40
N SER A 491 -30.37 6.17 -10.20
CA SER A 491 -30.84 5.55 -8.98
C SER A 491 -31.28 6.57 -7.94
N ASP A 492 -32.31 6.25 -7.17
CA ASP A 492 -32.72 6.94 -5.93
C ASP A 492 -32.26 6.19 -4.67
N GLY A 493 -31.31 5.26 -4.81
CA GLY A 493 -30.76 4.44 -3.73
C GLY A 493 -31.66 3.28 -3.29
N ILE A 494 -32.84 3.13 -3.90
CA ILE A 494 -33.75 1.99 -3.70
C ILE A 494 -33.98 1.27 -5.02
N SER A 495 -34.24 2.04 -6.07
CA SER A 495 -34.41 1.58 -7.44
C SER A 495 -33.25 2.00 -8.33
N HIS A 496 -33.03 1.23 -9.38
CA HIS A 496 -31.96 1.47 -10.36
C HIS A 496 -32.51 1.24 -11.76
N TYR A 497 -32.32 2.22 -12.65
CA TYR A 497 -32.80 2.17 -14.03
C TYR A 497 -31.65 2.47 -15.00
N VAL A 498 -31.43 1.58 -15.97
CA VAL A 498 -30.60 1.89 -17.14
C VAL A 498 -31.42 2.79 -18.05
N LEU A 499 -30.89 3.97 -18.37
CA LEU A 499 -31.60 4.97 -19.15
C LEU A 499 -31.52 4.64 -20.64
N ASP A 500 -32.68 4.58 -21.29
CA ASP A 500 -32.82 4.45 -22.74
C ASP A 500 -32.60 5.81 -23.41
N LEU A 501 -31.34 6.23 -23.45
CA LEU A 501 -30.89 7.49 -24.06
C LEU A 501 -29.86 7.20 -25.15
N ASN A 502 -29.96 7.93 -26.25
CA ASN A 502 -28.95 7.91 -27.30
C ASN A 502 -27.68 8.68 -26.85
N THR A 503 -26.63 8.69 -27.69
CA THR A 503 -25.36 9.33 -27.32
C THR A 503 -25.50 10.85 -27.14
N GLU A 504 -26.24 11.53 -28.02
CA GLU A 504 -26.44 12.98 -27.94
C GLU A 504 -27.24 13.37 -26.70
N GLU A 505 -28.29 12.62 -26.37
CA GLU A 505 -29.12 12.84 -25.17
C GLU A 505 -28.33 12.60 -23.88
N LYS A 506 -27.42 11.61 -23.86
CA LYS A 506 -26.51 11.39 -22.72
C LYS A 506 -25.57 12.58 -22.53
N GLU A 507 -24.97 13.07 -23.60
CA GLU A 507 -24.10 14.24 -23.55
C GLU A 507 -24.85 15.50 -23.10
N GLU A 508 -26.09 15.70 -23.57
CA GLU A 508 -26.94 16.81 -23.14
C GLU A 508 -27.24 16.75 -21.64
N LEU A 509 -27.69 15.60 -21.14
CA LEU A 509 -27.96 15.39 -19.71
C LEU A 509 -26.71 15.63 -18.86
N LEU A 510 -25.55 15.10 -19.26
CA LEU A 510 -24.29 15.33 -18.54
C LEU A 510 -23.84 16.80 -18.59
N SER A 511 -24.09 17.51 -19.68
CA SER A 511 -23.82 18.94 -19.80
C SER A 511 -24.71 19.77 -18.84
N ILE A 512 -25.99 19.44 -18.76
CA ILE A 512 -26.93 20.10 -17.83
C ILE A 512 -26.49 19.83 -16.38
N TYR A 513 -26.24 18.55 -16.06
CA TYR A 513 -25.76 18.11 -14.75
C TYR A 513 -24.46 18.82 -14.37
N SER A 514 -23.49 18.90 -15.27
CA SER A 514 -22.20 19.55 -15.04
C SER A 514 -22.36 21.01 -14.66
N GLY A 515 -23.24 21.75 -15.35
CA GLY A 515 -23.53 23.14 -15.03
C GLY A 515 -24.09 23.34 -13.61
N GLU A 516 -25.00 22.47 -13.16
CA GLU A 516 -25.59 22.55 -11.82
C GLU A 516 -24.61 22.06 -10.75
N MET A 517 -23.82 21.02 -11.03
CA MET A 517 -22.80 20.49 -10.14
C MET A 517 -21.68 21.48 -9.85
N ILE A 518 -21.26 22.28 -10.85
CA ILE A 518 -20.28 23.35 -10.67
C ILE A 518 -20.83 24.45 -9.75
N SER A 519 -22.12 24.76 -9.87
CA SER A 519 -22.79 25.79 -9.04
C SER A 519 -23.12 25.35 -7.62
N LEU A 520 -23.06 24.04 -7.32
CA LEU A 520 -23.35 23.51 -5.99
C LEU A 520 -22.35 24.06 -4.96
N SER A 521 -22.88 24.74 -3.94
CA SER A 521 -22.13 25.36 -2.85
C SER A 521 -22.09 24.50 -1.60
N LEU A 522 -21.13 24.74 -0.70
CA LEU A 522 -21.07 24.13 0.63
C LEU A 522 -22.30 24.48 1.46
N SER A 523 -22.89 25.66 1.28
CA SER A 523 -24.11 26.05 2.00
C SER A 523 -25.31 25.17 1.64
N THR A 524 -25.41 24.73 0.38
CA THR A 524 -26.44 23.80 -0.07
C THR A 524 -26.28 22.43 0.60
N LEU A 525 -25.03 21.98 0.77
CA LEU A 525 -24.73 20.70 1.43
C LEU A 525 -25.11 20.67 2.92
N GLN A 526 -25.29 21.83 3.56
CA GLN A 526 -25.75 21.91 4.96
C GLN A 526 -27.26 21.69 5.11
N THR A 527 -28.02 21.79 4.02
CA THR A 527 -29.49 21.79 4.05
C THR A 527 -30.12 20.72 3.17
N GLU A 528 -29.42 20.19 2.17
CA GLU A 528 -29.95 19.25 1.20
C GLU A 528 -29.21 17.91 1.25
N PHE A 529 -29.98 16.82 1.40
CA PHE A 529 -29.50 15.49 1.02
C PHE A 529 -29.66 15.29 -0.49
N PRO A 530 -28.75 14.56 -1.15
CA PRO A 530 -28.98 14.05 -2.49
C PRO A 530 -30.32 13.32 -2.59
N CYS A 531 -30.99 13.49 -3.72
CA CYS A 531 -32.26 12.82 -4.03
C CYS A 531 -32.11 11.75 -5.13
N GLY A 532 -30.90 11.52 -5.62
CA GLY A 532 -30.59 10.53 -6.63
C GLY A 532 -29.13 10.54 -7.02
N SER A 533 -28.74 9.60 -7.88
CA SER A 533 -27.41 9.49 -8.46
C SER A 533 -27.48 9.14 -9.95
N LEU A 534 -26.46 9.56 -10.68
CA LEU A 534 -26.17 9.11 -12.05
C LEU A 534 -24.84 8.37 -12.06
N THR A 535 -24.79 7.25 -12.77
CA THR A 535 -23.57 6.46 -12.98
C THR A 535 -23.36 6.20 -14.45
N LEU A 536 -22.21 6.63 -14.97
CA LEU A 536 -21.76 6.35 -16.34
C LEU A 536 -20.94 5.06 -16.37
N ALA A 537 -21.64 3.94 -16.52
CA ALA A 537 -21.12 2.59 -16.36
C ALA A 537 -20.44 2.03 -17.63
N TYR A 538 -19.40 1.21 -17.43
CA TYR A 538 -18.74 0.48 -18.52
C TYR A 538 -19.63 -0.65 -19.06
N PRO A 539 -19.41 -1.10 -20.32
CA PRO A 539 -20.14 -2.25 -20.84
C PRO A 539 -20.01 -3.48 -19.94
N ARG A 540 -21.15 -4.10 -19.61
CA ARG A 540 -21.25 -5.37 -18.82
C ARG A 540 -20.91 -5.24 -17.34
N THR A 541 -20.82 -4.04 -16.80
CA THR A 541 -20.67 -3.79 -15.35
C THR A 541 -21.63 -2.70 -14.91
N ASP A 542 -22.06 -2.75 -13.65
CA ASP A 542 -22.83 -1.65 -13.04
C ASP A 542 -21.93 -0.59 -12.39
N THR A 543 -20.61 -0.78 -12.50
CA THR A 543 -19.59 0.15 -11.99
C THR A 543 -19.16 1.15 -13.06
N GLY A 544 -18.87 2.37 -12.62
CA GLY A 544 -18.43 3.45 -13.49
C GLY A 544 -18.29 4.76 -12.73
N ASP A 545 -18.27 5.85 -13.49
CA ASP A 545 -18.11 7.19 -12.93
C ASP A 545 -19.46 7.67 -12.38
N GLY A 546 -19.54 7.86 -11.07
CA GLY A 546 -20.77 8.25 -10.38
C GLY A 546 -20.85 9.74 -10.04
N GLY A 547 -22.06 10.25 -9.87
CA GLY A 547 -22.33 11.61 -9.42
C GLY A 547 -23.70 11.73 -8.76
N LEU A 548 -23.80 12.59 -7.74
CA LEU A 548 -25.02 12.80 -6.96
C LEU A 548 -25.86 13.94 -7.54
N ILE A 549 -27.18 13.80 -7.47
CA ILE A 549 -28.18 14.81 -7.84
C ILE A 549 -28.80 15.37 -6.57
N TYR A 550 -28.80 16.69 -6.44
CA TYR A 550 -29.42 17.40 -5.33
C TYR A 550 -30.80 17.96 -5.71
N PRO A 551 -31.72 18.17 -4.76
CA PRO A 551 -33.03 18.78 -5.01
C PRO A 551 -32.97 20.12 -5.76
N SER A 552 -31.90 20.90 -5.56
CA SER A 552 -31.60 22.15 -6.26
C SER A 552 -31.23 21.98 -7.74
N PHE A 553 -31.00 20.76 -8.25
CA PHE A 553 -30.63 20.50 -9.65
C PHE A 553 -31.88 20.46 -10.55
N HIS A 554 -32.58 21.61 -10.60
CA HIS A 554 -33.88 21.71 -11.24
C HIS A 554 -33.85 21.34 -12.73
N ARG A 555 -32.81 21.71 -13.48
CA ARG A 555 -32.73 21.40 -14.91
C ARG A 555 -32.46 19.92 -15.14
N THR A 556 -31.55 19.31 -14.39
CA THR A 556 -31.30 17.86 -14.47
C THR A 556 -32.56 17.08 -14.11
N ILE A 557 -33.24 17.44 -13.01
CA ILE A 557 -34.48 16.77 -12.59
C ILE A 557 -35.58 16.91 -13.66
N ASN A 558 -35.75 18.10 -14.22
CA ASN A 558 -36.76 18.33 -15.27
C ASN A 558 -36.46 17.55 -16.56
N TYR A 559 -35.19 17.47 -16.96
CA TYR A 559 -34.78 16.68 -18.11
C TYR A 559 -35.12 15.20 -17.91
N LEU A 560 -34.74 14.63 -16.76
CA LEU A 560 -35.02 13.24 -16.44
C LEU A 560 -36.54 12.96 -16.39
N LYS A 561 -37.34 13.87 -15.83
CA LYS A 561 -38.82 13.77 -15.84
C LYS A 561 -39.40 13.81 -17.24
N ALA A 562 -38.86 14.63 -18.15
CA ALA A 562 -39.29 14.68 -19.54
C ALA A 562 -39.06 13.35 -20.27
N HIS A 563 -38.04 12.59 -19.87
CA HIS A 563 -37.74 11.23 -20.32
C HIS A 563 -38.45 10.14 -19.51
N GLN A 564 -39.51 10.48 -18.76
CA GLN A 564 -40.34 9.53 -17.99
C GLN A 564 -39.59 8.77 -16.87
N ILE A 565 -38.46 9.31 -16.41
CA ILE A 565 -37.71 8.74 -15.28
C ILE A 565 -38.35 9.23 -13.98
N PRO A 566 -38.63 8.34 -13.00
CA PRO A 566 -39.35 8.69 -11.77
C PRO A 566 -38.44 9.41 -10.76
N VAL A 567 -38.03 10.64 -11.09
CA VAL A 567 -37.13 11.44 -10.25
C VAL A 567 -37.88 12.08 -9.09
N GLN A 568 -37.25 12.11 -7.91
CA GLN A 568 -37.80 12.56 -6.62
C GLN A 568 -38.76 11.59 -5.93
N ASN A 569 -38.66 10.28 -6.21
CA ASN A 569 -39.24 9.31 -5.30
C ASN A 569 -38.56 9.48 -3.93
N THR A 570 -39.36 9.80 -2.92
CA THR A 570 -38.90 9.69 -1.53
C THR A 570 -39.21 8.29 -1.02
N ILE A 571 -38.63 7.92 0.12
CA ILE A 571 -38.95 6.64 0.80
C ILE A 571 -40.47 6.47 0.97
N GLU A 572 -41.19 7.56 1.20
CA GLU A 572 -42.65 7.59 1.38
C GLU A 572 -43.43 7.23 0.11
N ASN A 573 -42.82 7.33 -1.07
CA ASN A 573 -43.46 6.98 -2.34
C ASN A 573 -43.53 5.45 -2.56
N TYR A 574 -42.77 4.67 -1.80
CA TYR A 574 -42.71 3.22 -1.92
C TYR A 574 -43.71 2.53 -0.99
N MET A 575 -44.25 1.39 -1.43
CA MET A 575 -45.02 0.52 -0.55
C MET A 575 -44.06 -0.18 0.42
N LEU A 576 -44.02 0.30 1.66
CA LEU A 576 -43.17 -0.23 2.73
C LEU A 576 -43.68 -1.61 3.18
N VAL A 577 -42.76 -2.57 3.30
CA VAL A 577 -43.06 -3.95 3.74
C VAL A 577 -42.63 -4.14 5.18
N SER A 578 -41.38 -3.81 5.50
CA SER A 578 -40.84 -3.85 6.85
C SER A 578 -39.60 -2.97 6.96
N ALA A 579 -39.26 -2.60 8.19
CA ALA A 579 -38.00 -1.94 8.51
C ALA A 579 -37.36 -2.63 9.71
N GLU A 580 -36.11 -3.02 9.59
CA GLU A 580 -35.35 -3.62 10.69
C GLU A 580 -34.25 -2.68 11.14
N ARG A 581 -34.28 -2.31 12.43
CA ARG A 581 -33.30 -1.44 13.06
C ARG A 581 -32.21 -2.27 13.69
N PHE A 582 -30.97 -1.96 13.32
CA PHE A 582 -29.76 -2.54 13.88
C PHE A 582 -28.98 -1.50 14.68
N ARG A 583 -28.43 -1.94 15.81
CA ARG A 583 -27.37 -1.25 16.52
C ARG A 583 -26.03 -1.83 16.16
N ILE A 584 -25.09 -0.94 15.88
CA ILE A 584 -23.70 -1.28 15.63
C ILE A 584 -22.99 -1.38 16.99
N LEU A 585 -22.45 -2.56 17.30
CA LEU A 585 -21.66 -2.82 18.50
C LEU A 585 -20.21 -2.33 18.31
N GLU A 586 -19.47 -2.12 19.41
CA GLU A 586 -18.08 -1.64 19.38
C GLU A 586 -17.12 -2.56 18.59
N ASN A 587 -17.48 -3.83 18.41
CA ASN A 587 -16.75 -4.82 17.63
C ASN A 587 -17.18 -4.90 16.16
N GLY A 588 -18.07 -4.00 15.70
CA GLY A 588 -18.58 -3.94 14.32
C GLY A 588 -19.72 -4.90 13.99
N TYR A 589 -20.17 -5.73 14.94
CA TYR A 589 -21.32 -6.61 14.70
C TYR A 589 -22.65 -5.84 14.80
N ARG A 590 -23.61 -6.21 13.94
CA ARG A 590 -24.98 -5.69 13.94
C ARG A 590 -25.84 -6.51 14.91
N ALA A 591 -26.52 -5.83 15.83
CA ALA A 591 -27.53 -6.43 16.70
C ALA A 591 -28.90 -5.87 16.32
N SER A 592 -29.86 -6.74 15.97
CA SER A 592 -31.24 -6.33 15.71
C SER A 592 -31.86 -5.79 17.01
N GLU A 593 -32.36 -4.55 16.97
CA GLU A 593 -33.00 -3.88 18.11
C GLU A 593 -34.53 -3.87 17.99
N ALA A 594 -35.05 -3.68 16.78
CA ALA A 594 -36.48 -3.55 16.55
C ALA A 594 -36.84 -3.91 15.11
N LEU A 595 -37.99 -4.55 14.94
CA LEU A 595 -38.60 -4.84 13.65
C LEU A 595 -39.94 -4.11 13.58
N TYR A 596 -40.14 -3.33 12.53
CA TYR A 596 -41.35 -2.57 12.25
C TYR A 596 -42.08 -3.21 11.07
N GLU A 597 -43.33 -3.61 11.29
CA GLU A 597 -44.20 -4.20 10.25
C GLU A 597 -45.57 -3.51 10.17
N SER A 598 -45.91 -2.64 11.14
CA SER A 598 -47.17 -1.91 11.13
C SER A 598 -47.10 -0.71 10.18
N GLU A 599 -48.17 -0.46 9.43
CA GLU A 599 -48.24 0.65 8.47
C GLU A 599 -48.06 2.02 9.15
N GLU A 600 -48.59 2.17 10.37
CA GLU A 600 -48.47 3.40 11.16
C GLU A 600 -47.03 3.66 11.64
N ASP A 601 -46.31 2.61 12.10
CA ASP A 601 -44.92 2.76 12.52
C ASP A 601 -43.99 2.99 11.33
N LEU A 602 -44.24 2.31 10.21
CA LEU A 602 -43.45 2.42 8.99
C LEU A 602 -43.57 3.82 8.37
N THR A 603 -44.78 4.38 8.27
CA THR A 603 -45.01 5.73 7.74
C THR A 603 -44.36 6.80 8.61
N LYS A 604 -44.47 6.67 9.95
CA LYS A 604 -43.79 7.56 10.89
C LYS A 604 -42.27 7.49 10.76
N LEU A 605 -41.72 6.27 10.65
CA LEU A 605 -40.28 6.05 10.51
C LEU A 605 -39.76 6.60 9.17
N ALA A 606 -40.46 6.37 8.06
CA ALA A 606 -40.05 6.79 6.71
C ALA A 606 -39.73 8.28 6.61
N SER A 607 -40.53 9.14 7.24
CA SER A 607 -40.31 10.60 7.26
C SER A 607 -38.98 11.04 7.91
N GLN A 608 -38.40 10.17 8.75
CA GLN A 608 -37.16 10.40 9.49
C GLN A 608 -35.95 9.74 8.85
N LEU A 609 -36.16 8.93 7.81
CA LEU A 609 -35.11 8.18 7.14
C LEU A 609 -34.44 8.99 6.03
N VAL A 610 -33.17 8.66 5.80
CA VAL A 610 -32.38 9.05 4.64
C VAL A 610 -31.69 7.79 4.16
N VAL A 611 -31.70 7.56 2.85
CA VAL A 611 -30.94 6.45 2.26
C VAL A 611 -29.45 6.68 2.55
N ARG A 612 -28.78 5.67 3.10
CA ARG A 612 -27.41 5.79 3.61
C ARG A 612 -26.44 6.21 2.51
N ASP A 613 -26.66 5.74 1.29
CA ASP A 613 -25.87 6.13 0.12
C ASP A 613 -25.89 7.64 -0.18
N PHE A 614 -26.90 8.36 0.29
CA PHE A 614 -27.04 9.80 0.14
C PHE A 614 -26.61 10.59 1.39
N ALA A 615 -26.27 9.93 2.49
CA ALA A 615 -25.72 10.58 3.69
C ALA A 615 -24.21 10.89 3.55
N VAL A 616 -23.82 11.56 2.45
CA VAL A 616 -22.43 11.71 2.01
C VAL A 616 -21.64 12.85 2.66
N ASN A 617 -22.32 13.70 3.43
CA ASN A 617 -21.74 14.88 4.08
C ASN A 617 -21.91 14.82 5.61
N PRO A 618 -21.34 13.81 6.29
CA PRO A 618 -21.54 13.61 7.73
C PRO A 618 -21.06 14.80 8.58
N LEU A 619 -20.19 15.67 8.06
CA LEU A 619 -19.76 16.88 8.76
C LEU A 619 -20.76 18.04 8.64
N LEU A 620 -21.32 18.24 7.45
CA LEU A 620 -22.17 19.40 7.14
C LEU A 620 -23.64 19.11 7.41
N TYR A 621 -24.10 17.88 7.14
CA TYR A 621 -25.47 17.45 7.39
C TYR A 621 -25.51 16.02 7.97
N PRO A 622 -25.22 15.88 9.28
CA PRO A 622 -25.05 14.58 9.93
C PRO A 622 -26.35 13.77 10.03
N VAL A 623 -26.21 12.45 9.87
CA VAL A 623 -27.21 11.44 10.25
C VAL A 623 -26.77 10.74 11.54
N ASN A 624 -27.66 9.99 12.19
CA ASN A 624 -27.30 9.19 13.37
C ASN A 624 -26.40 8.00 12.98
N PRO A 625 -25.12 7.97 13.40
CA PRO A 625 -24.17 6.94 12.97
C PRO A 625 -24.34 5.60 13.70
N SER A 626 -25.08 5.59 14.82
CA SER A 626 -25.24 4.42 15.69
C SER A 626 -26.44 3.54 15.35
N CYS A 627 -27.21 3.95 14.34
CA CYS A 627 -28.46 3.33 13.94
C CYS A 627 -28.42 3.04 12.43
N GLU A 628 -28.54 1.77 12.07
CA GLU A 628 -28.68 1.32 10.69
C GLU A 628 -30.07 0.70 10.53
N ILE A 629 -30.80 1.10 9.51
CA ILE A 629 -32.17 0.62 9.27
C ILE A 629 -32.21 -0.02 7.90
N LEU A 630 -32.42 -1.34 7.85
CA LEU A 630 -32.67 -2.05 6.61
C LEU A 630 -34.14 -1.90 6.26
N LEU A 631 -34.42 -1.13 5.22
CA LEU A 631 -35.77 -0.91 4.73
C LEU A 631 -36.09 -1.89 3.61
N LYS A 632 -37.24 -2.56 3.70
CA LYS A 632 -37.78 -3.42 2.63
C LYS A 632 -39.01 -2.80 2.03
N THR A 633 -39.00 -2.63 0.71
CA THR A 633 -40.10 -2.02 -0.06
C THR A 633 -40.53 -2.94 -1.20
N LYS A 634 -41.76 -2.81 -1.69
CA LYS A 634 -42.15 -3.50 -2.93
C LYS A 634 -41.71 -2.69 -4.14
N ASP A 635 -41.21 -3.38 -5.14
CA ASP A 635 -40.96 -2.79 -6.46
C ASP A 635 -42.29 -2.32 -7.08
N PRO A 636 -42.41 -1.05 -7.51
CA PRO A 636 -43.61 -0.54 -8.17
C PRO A 636 -43.94 -1.25 -9.48
N SER A 637 -42.94 -1.86 -10.13
CA SER A 637 -43.03 -2.45 -11.47
C SER A 637 -43.04 -3.98 -11.48
N SER A 638 -42.75 -4.62 -10.33
CA SER A 638 -42.68 -6.08 -10.22
C SER A 638 -43.18 -6.59 -8.87
N GLY A 639 -43.40 -7.91 -8.73
CA GLY A 639 -43.78 -8.51 -7.45
C GLY A 639 -42.63 -8.70 -6.46
N SER A 640 -41.47 -8.08 -6.69
CA SER A 640 -40.25 -8.28 -5.91
C SER A 640 -40.09 -7.30 -4.75
N ILE A 641 -39.17 -7.59 -3.83
CA ILE A 641 -38.82 -6.75 -2.68
C ILE A 641 -37.47 -6.09 -2.96
N LEU A 642 -37.41 -4.77 -2.82
CA LEU A 642 -36.20 -3.97 -2.86
C LEU A 642 -35.73 -3.70 -1.43
N GLU A 643 -34.42 -3.77 -1.21
CA GLU A 643 -33.81 -3.53 0.09
C GLU A 643 -32.90 -2.30 0.00
N ALA A 644 -32.97 -1.41 0.99
CA ALA A 644 -32.13 -0.23 1.06
C ALA A 644 -31.67 0.03 2.50
N ASP A 645 -30.38 0.29 2.67
CA ASP A 645 -29.81 0.71 3.94
C ASP A 645 -30.11 2.20 4.17
N CYS A 646 -30.71 2.50 5.31
CA CYS A 646 -31.12 3.85 5.71
C CYS A 646 -30.51 4.25 7.05
N ALA A 647 -30.40 5.56 7.27
CA ALA A 647 -30.00 6.17 8.52
C ALA A 647 -31.07 7.16 9.00
N LEU A 648 -31.10 7.43 10.31
CA LEU A 648 -31.99 8.45 10.89
C LEU A 648 -31.40 9.84 10.74
N ARG A 649 -32.23 10.82 10.35
CA ARG A 649 -31.89 12.24 10.43
C ARG A 649 -31.56 12.64 11.87
N LYS A 650 -30.57 13.51 12.04
CA LYS A 650 -30.16 14.04 13.34
C LYS A 650 -30.94 15.30 13.72
#